data_AF-A0A372DT85-F1
#
_entry.id   AF-A0A372DT85-F1
#
_cell.length_a   1.000
_cell.length_b   1.000
_cell.length_c   1.000
_cell.angle_alpha   90.00
_cell.angle_beta   90.00
_cell.angle_gamma   90.00
#
_symmetry.space_group_name_H-M   'P 1'
#
loop_
_entity.id
_entity.type
_entity.pdbx_description
1 polymer ?
#
loop_
_entity_poly.entity_id
_entity_poly.type
_entity_poly.pdbx_seq_one_letter_code
_entity_poly.pdbx_strand_id
1 'polypeptide(L)'
;MDFTGFEVASFAYREADYLAQNPDVSLAVSGNLLRSGFVHFSQHGFKEGRSPSGDYEILQAVLPLYNEANYLAQNPDVQGAIGRGQLTSGLEHFARSGFRERREPGGGFNRFNFGSESADSLTGSNGRDLLLGWSGDDQIQGLAGDDQLAGNRGRDLLFGNEGNDRLRGGKEADTLWGGAGDDQLLGDLGDDVLSGDLGADTLAGGAGADLFLISAVAGGSSIASADVILDFLQEGADRLVIPSGQRFEDLDFTAGTGINSGDTIVRDRATGRYMAVLKGINPNSFSASNVISQESLNANTAILRFLNGGFVGNEQDRSAVITLERSGNLQTAAQVTFSTGSGTATPNQDFTPVNSAIAFAPGETRKTISIPLTDDRLTETDETVALLLSNPVGAQLDRAAATLTIRDGSGGGSSTNSTGPTVSLDGNSYSINETGGSLAVPVRRTGDLSQPLSVTYTTSNGTALAGLDYSAINGQLTFTAGQSVASLTIPILIDSLAEPTETFQLNLSSPTGGQLGSINTATISIIDSTASGPSAPTTPTSGPVQSSVASAVAFSPGDSEAAIAAKNGPKITLGNTNIYIGYQQVSALNQDPILISFTNGVRNWVRTDYETTADDGTGTGLAWDGSNLYAVFTSTGNQPGNNLSRFTGSGWLTGYTDGSPSGGGGGKVGILAKVDPTTGNIQNATYLTARNDKGTATLGDDTTNSLFVQGLSFTGGNVLVQADSAYAPRRPDKTAMTQSVGNGALPASTGYNYEVVLSANLGSALSTRAKDFI
;
A
#
# COMPACT_ATOMS: atom_id res chain seq x y z
N MET A 1 -48.60 2.67 -22.30
CA MET A 1 -47.21 2.37 -22.68
C MET A 1 -47.03 0.90 -22.42
N ASP A 2 -46.86 0.17 -23.51
CA ASP A 2 -46.78 -1.28 -23.59
C ASP A 2 -45.32 -1.67 -23.33
N PHE A 3 -45.05 -2.40 -22.24
CA PHE A 3 -43.70 -2.78 -21.79
C PHE A 3 -43.32 -4.20 -22.24
N THR A 4 -43.68 -4.58 -23.47
CA THR A 4 -43.44 -5.91 -24.04
C THR A 4 -42.09 -6.04 -24.79
N GLY A 5 -41.15 -5.12 -24.58
CA GLY A 5 -39.93 -5.01 -25.40
C GLY A 5 -38.57 -5.01 -24.69
N PHE A 6 -38.50 -5.20 -23.37
CA PHE A 6 -37.22 -5.37 -22.67
C PHE A 6 -37.02 -6.86 -22.37
N GLU A 7 -36.34 -7.56 -23.28
CA GLU A 7 -35.68 -8.82 -22.96
C GLU A 7 -34.53 -8.51 -22.00
N VAL A 8 -34.84 -8.46 -20.71
CA VAL A 8 -33.88 -8.92 -19.69
C VAL A 8 -33.49 -10.32 -20.13
N ALA A 9 -32.20 -10.54 -20.39
CA ALA A 9 -31.70 -11.83 -20.83
C ALA A 9 -32.34 -12.94 -19.98
N SER A 10 -32.98 -13.87 -20.67
CA SER A 10 -33.98 -14.75 -20.08
C SER A 10 -33.38 -15.57 -18.93
N PHE A 11 -33.90 -15.38 -17.72
CA PHE A 11 -33.78 -16.39 -16.66
C PHE A 11 -34.63 -17.61 -17.06
N ALA A 12 -34.20 -18.33 -18.10
CA ALA A 12 -34.89 -19.47 -18.66
C ALA A 12 -34.15 -20.73 -18.25
N TYR A 13 -34.27 -21.11 -16.96
CA TYR A 13 -34.09 -22.52 -16.64
C TYR A 13 -35.13 -23.31 -17.45
N ARG A 14 -34.67 -23.91 -18.55
CA ARG A 14 -35.46 -24.83 -19.35
C ARG A 14 -35.08 -26.22 -18.90
N GLU A 15 -36.01 -26.86 -18.20
CA GLU A 15 -35.80 -28.21 -17.69
C GLU A 15 -35.44 -29.19 -18.82
N ALA A 16 -36.03 -29.01 -20.00
CA ALA A 16 -35.67 -29.78 -21.19
C ALA A 16 -34.19 -29.63 -21.58
N ASP A 17 -33.63 -28.41 -21.53
CA ASP A 17 -32.25 -28.14 -21.91
C ASP A 17 -31.27 -28.64 -20.84
N TYR A 18 -31.60 -28.45 -19.56
CA TYR A 18 -30.80 -28.96 -18.45
C TYR A 18 -30.77 -30.50 -18.42
N LEU A 19 -31.91 -31.15 -18.60
CA LEU A 19 -31.99 -32.61 -18.67
C LEU A 19 -31.34 -33.17 -19.94
N ALA A 20 -31.34 -32.43 -21.05
CA ALA A 20 -30.62 -32.80 -22.26
C ALA A 20 -29.09 -32.74 -22.07
N GLN A 21 -28.59 -31.79 -21.30
CA GLN A 21 -27.17 -31.65 -20.95
C GLN A 21 -26.72 -32.59 -19.81
N ASN A 22 -27.67 -33.11 -19.02
CA ASN A 22 -27.42 -33.96 -17.85
C ASN A 22 -28.23 -35.27 -17.91
N PRO A 23 -27.79 -36.26 -18.71
CA PRO A 23 -28.54 -37.49 -18.96
C PRO A 23 -28.76 -38.34 -17.70
N ASP A 24 -27.84 -38.29 -16.74
CA ASP A 24 -27.94 -38.94 -15.43
C ASP A 24 -29.09 -38.37 -14.59
N VAL A 25 -29.25 -37.05 -14.59
CA VAL A 25 -30.36 -36.37 -13.93
C VAL A 25 -31.67 -36.68 -14.66
N SER A 26 -31.66 -36.68 -15.99
CA SER A 26 -32.82 -37.05 -16.82
C SER A 26 -33.33 -38.46 -16.51
N LEU A 27 -32.42 -39.42 -16.36
CA LEU A 27 -32.74 -40.78 -15.95
C LEU A 27 -33.33 -40.82 -14.55
N ALA A 28 -32.76 -40.09 -13.59
CA ALA A 28 -33.26 -40.04 -12.22
C ALA A 28 -34.66 -39.39 -12.11
N VAL A 29 -34.95 -38.37 -12.93
CA VAL A 29 -36.28 -37.75 -13.03
C VAL A 29 -37.28 -38.72 -13.67
N SER A 30 -36.92 -39.36 -14.78
CA SER A 30 -37.79 -40.36 -15.45
C SER A 30 -38.05 -41.60 -14.59
N GLY A 31 -37.12 -41.93 -13.68
CA GLY A 31 -37.22 -43.02 -12.72
C GLY A 31 -37.94 -42.66 -11.40
N ASN A 32 -38.52 -41.47 -11.28
CA ASN A 32 -39.13 -40.94 -10.04
C ASN A 32 -38.18 -40.88 -8.83
N LEU A 33 -36.86 -40.95 -9.04
CA LEU A 33 -35.85 -40.79 -7.98
C LEU A 33 -35.62 -39.31 -7.64
N LEU A 34 -35.80 -38.44 -8.63
CA LEU A 34 -35.80 -36.99 -8.47
C LEU A 34 -37.13 -36.43 -8.98
N ARG A 35 -37.63 -35.38 -8.32
CA ARG A 35 -38.92 -34.77 -8.68
C ARG A 35 -38.89 -33.96 -9.97
N SER A 36 -37.75 -33.35 -10.28
CA SER A 36 -37.50 -32.57 -11.49
C SER A 36 -36.00 -32.36 -11.67
N GLY A 37 -35.58 -32.02 -12.89
CA GLY A 37 -34.22 -31.56 -13.17
C GLY A 37 -33.90 -30.27 -12.42
N PHE A 38 -34.92 -29.44 -12.17
CA PHE A 38 -34.79 -28.20 -11.44
C PHE A 38 -34.41 -28.44 -9.98
N VAL A 39 -35.02 -29.44 -9.33
CA VAL A 39 -34.68 -29.84 -7.96
C VAL A 39 -33.24 -30.29 -7.88
N HIS A 40 -32.78 -31.15 -8.80
CA HIS A 40 -31.37 -31.54 -8.87
C HIS A 40 -30.46 -30.34 -9.05
N PHE A 41 -30.78 -29.48 -10.01
CA PHE A 41 -30.00 -28.29 -10.31
C PHE A 41 -29.86 -27.41 -9.05
N SER A 42 -30.98 -27.10 -8.39
CA SER A 42 -31.03 -26.24 -7.21
C SER A 42 -30.32 -26.81 -5.98
N GLN A 43 -30.16 -28.13 -5.87
CA GLN A 43 -29.57 -28.79 -4.70
C GLN A 43 -28.13 -29.26 -4.90
N HIS A 44 -27.79 -29.71 -6.12
CA HIS A 44 -26.55 -30.43 -6.42
C HIS A 44 -25.85 -29.90 -7.68
N GLY A 45 -26.61 -29.53 -8.71
CA GLY A 45 -26.06 -29.11 -10.01
C GLY A 45 -25.05 -27.95 -9.93
N PHE A 46 -25.22 -27.05 -8.95
CA PHE A 46 -24.29 -25.96 -8.65
C PHE A 46 -22.88 -26.44 -8.27
N LYS A 47 -22.76 -27.36 -7.31
CA LYS A 47 -21.46 -27.90 -6.84
C LYS A 47 -20.77 -28.76 -7.89
N GLU A 48 -21.55 -29.28 -8.82
CA GLU A 48 -21.10 -30.16 -9.89
C GLU A 48 -20.75 -29.40 -11.18
N GLY A 49 -20.84 -28.07 -11.20
CA GLY A 49 -20.48 -27.24 -12.37
C GLY A 49 -21.44 -27.38 -13.56
N ARG A 50 -22.69 -27.80 -13.34
CA ARG A 50 -23.67 -28.07 -14.40
C ARG A 50 -24.58 -26.84 -14.57
N SER A 51 -24.42 -26.10 -15.69
CA SER A 51 -25.14 -24.85 -15.97
C SER A 51 -25.92 -24.87 -17.31
N PRO A 52 -27.21 -24.46 -17.35
CA PRO A 52 -28.00 -24.33 -18.57
C PRO A 52 -27.70 -23.10 -19.46
N SER A 53 -27.21 -21.96 -18.97
CA SER A 53 -26.68 -20.80 -19.77
C SER A 53 -26.50 -19.50 -18.96
N GLY A 54 -25.40 -18.77 -19.22
CA GLY A 54 -25.31 -17.28 -19.28
C GLY A 54 -25.46 -16.41 -18.02
N ASP A 55 -26.65 -16.36 -17.43
CA ASP A 55 -27.02 -15.33 -16.44
C ASP A 55 -27.31 -15.96 -15.08
N TYR A 56 -26.26 -16.56 -14.51
CA TYR A 56 -26.33 -17.45 -13.35
C TYR A 56 -26.04 -16.78 -12.00
N GLU A 57 -25.58 -15.53 -12.02
CA GLU A 57 -25.04 -14.81 -10.86
C GLU A 57 -26.15 -14.49 -9.83
N ILE A 58 -27.37 -14.16 -10.28
CA ILE A 58 -28.51 -13.82 -9.40
C ILE A 58 -29.00 -15.02 -8.56
N LEU A 59 -29.05 -16.23 -9.13
CA LEU A 59 -29.42 -17.42 -8.34
C LEU A 59 -28.34 -17.76 -7.31
N GLN A 60 -27.06 -17.51 -7.59
CA GLN A 60 -26.00 -17.74 -6.60
C GLN A 60 -26.12 -16.81 -5.41
N ALA A 61 -26.46 -15.53 -5.63
CA ALA A 61 -26.64 -14.56 -4.57
C ALA A 61 -27.87 -14.87 -3.70
N VAL A 62 -28.96 -15.37 -4.30
CA VAL A 62 -30.26 -15.41 -3.61
C VAL A 62 -30.70 -16.80 -3.15
N LEU A 63 -30.28 -17.89 -3.81
CA LEU A 63 -30.62 -19.26 -3.39
C LEU A 63 -30.14 -19.63 -1.97
N PRO A 64 -28.93 -19.23 -1.52
CA PRO A 64 -28.49 -19.51 -0.16
C PRO A 64 -29.34 -18.82 0.92
N LEU A 65 -30.07 -17.77 0.54
CA LEU A 65 -30.87 -16.92 1.42
C LEU A 65 -32.35 -17.31 1.40
N TYR A 66 -32.72 -18.22 0.50
CA TYR A 66 -34.09 -18.63 0.33
C TYR A 66 -34.55 -19.52 1.49
N ASN A 67 -35.63 -19.10 2.15
CA ASN A 67 -36.29 -19.88 3.20
C ASN A 67 -37.71 -20.23 2.78
N GLU A 68 -37.93 -21.50 2.42
CA GLU A 68 -39.23 -21.98 1.93
C GLU A 68 -40.37 -21.69 2.92
N ALA A 69 -40.15 -21.86 4.22
CA ALA A 69 -41.20 -21.68 5.22
C ALA A 69 -41.64 -20.21 5.30
N ASN A 70 -40.67 -19.29 5.35
CA ASN A 70 -40.94 -17.85 5.39
C ASN A 70 -41.48 -17.35 4.06
N TYR A 71 -40.94 -17.82 2.94
CA TYR A 71 -41.41 -17.47 1.60
C TYR A 71 -42.88 -17.84 1.41
N LEU A 72 -43.27 -19.06 1.78
CA LEU A 72 -44.67 -19.50 1.68
C LEU A 72 -45.58 -18.77 2.67
N ALA A 73 -45.10 -18.42 3.86
CA ALA A 73 -45.86 -17.63 4.83
C ALA A 73 -46.14 -16.21 4.33
N GLN A 74 -45.18 -15.59 3.63
CA GLN A 74 -45.33 -14.27 3.01
C GLN A 74 -46.14 -14.32 1.70
N ASN A 75 -46.22 -15.49 1.05
CA ASN A 75 -46.84 -15.67 -0.27
C ASN A 75 -47.92 -16.79 -0.25
N PRO A 76 -49.09 -16.56 0.39
CA PRO A 76 -50.14 -17.57 0.55
C PRO A 76 -50.73 -18.06 -0.78
N ASP A 77 -50.68 -17.22 -1.82
CA ASP A 77 -51.11 -17.57 -3.18
C ASP A 77 -50.22 -18.66 -3.80
N VAL A 78 -48.90 -18.59 -3.59
CA VAL A 78 -47.93 -19.60 -3.99
C VAL A 78 -48.15 -20.88 -3.19
N GLN A 79 -48.32 -20.77 -1.87
CA GLN A 79 -48.65 -21.91 -1.01
C GLN A 79 -49.95 -22.61 -1.48
N GLY A 80 -50.97 -21.84 -1.86
CA GLY A 80 -52.22 -22.36 -2.41
C GLY A 80 -52.04 -23.04 -3.77
N ALA A 81 -51.17 -22.52 -4.64
CA ALA A 81 -50.87 -23.13 -5.94
C ALA A 81 -50.12 -24.47 -5.80
N ILE A 82 -49.23 -24.59 -4.81
CA ILE A 82 -48.59 -25.87 -4.44
C ILE A 82 -49.64 -26.86 -3.93
N GLY A 83 -50.54 -26.42 -3.05
CA GLY A 83 -51.65 -27.25 -2.53
C GLY A 83 -52.59 -27.78 -3.62
N ARG A 84 -52.69 -27.08 -4.76
CA ARG A 84 -53.45 -27.51 -5.95
C ARG A 84 -52.63 -28.31 -6.96
N GLY A 85 -51.35 -28.57 -6.69
CA GLY A 85 -50.44 -29.28 -7.59
C GLY A 85 -50.05 -28.48 -8.84
N GLN A 86 -50.24 -27.16 -8.86
CA GLN A 86 -49.87 -26.29 -9.98
C GLN A 86 -48.39 -25.88 -9.95
N LEU A 87 -47.77 -25.95 -8.77
CA LEU A 87 -46.35 -25.72 -8.52
C LEU A 87 -45.84 -26.84 -7.61
N THR A 88 -44.55 -27.17 -7.71
CA THR A 88 -43.90 -28.23 -6.95
C THR A 88 -43.25 -27.72 -5.66
N SER A 89 -42.87 -26.44 -5.59
CA SER A 89 -42.37 -25.76 -4.38
C SER A 89 -42.48 -24.23 -4.49
N GLY A 90 -42.30 -23.53 -3.38
CA GLY A 90 -42.12 -22.08 -3.34
C GLY A 90 -40.82 -21.68 -4.03
N LEU A 91 -39.77 -22.48 -3.88
CA LEU A 91 -38.49 -22.23 -4.55
C LEU A 91 -38.64 -22.25 -6.08
N GLU A 92 -39.46 -23.17 -6.61
CA GLU A 92 -39.79 -23.21 -8.03
C GLU A 92 -40.50 -21.92 -8.47
N HIS A 93 -41.47 -21.44 -7.68
CA HIS A 93 -42.13 -20.17 -7.97
C HIS A 93 -41.13 -19.01 -7.94
N PHE A 94 -40.32 -18.95 -6.90
CA PHE A 94 -39.36 -17.88 -6.67
C PHE A 94 -38.39 -17.76 -7.84
N ALA A 95 -37.80 -18.89 -8.26
CA ALA A 95 -36.87 -18.96 -9.37
C ALA A 95 -37.51 -18.68 -10.75
N ARG A 96 -38.79 -19.04 -10.95
CA ARG A 96 -39.48 -18.80 -12.24
C ARG A 96 -40.07 -17.40 -12.35
N SER A 97 -40.54 -16.82 -11.26
CA SER A 97 -41.40 -15.64 -11.28
C SER A 97 -41.23 -14.72 -10.08
N GLY A 98 -40.82 -15.23 -8.92
CA GLY A 98 -40.65 -14.42 -7.70
C GLY A 98 -39.69 -13.24 -7.85
N PHE A 99 -38.61 -13.40 -8.61
CA PHE A 99 -37.69 -12.29 -8.96
C PHE A 99 -38.41 -11.17 -9.74
N ARG A 100 -39.18 -11.53 -10.77
CA ARG A 100 -39.94 -10.56 -11.60
C ARG A 100 -41.04 -9.87 -10.79
N GLU A 101 -41.60 -10.61 -9.84
CA GLU A 101 -42.64 -10.13 -8.93
C GLU A 101 -42.07 -9.37 -7.72
N ARG A 102 -40.73 -9.23 -7.62
CA ARG A 102 -40.03 -8.58 -6.51
C ARG A 102 -40.42 -9.14 -5.14
N ARG A 103 -40.69 -10.44 -5.06
CA ARG A 103 -41.00 -11.11 -3.79
C ARG A 103 -39.71 -11.41 -3.05
N GLU A 104 -39.65 -11.12 -1.75
CA GLU A 104 -38.51 -11.49 -0.90
C GLU A 104 -38.27 -13.00 -0.92
N PRO A 105 -37.01 -13.46 -0.79
CA PRO A 105 -36.69 -14.88 -0.70
C PRO A 105 -37.05 -15.52 0.66
N GLY A 106 -37.66 -14.76 1.59
CA GLY A 106 -38.03 -15.23 2.93
C GLY A 106 -36.89 -15.18 3.96
N GLY A 107 -35.79 -14.49 3.68
CA GLY A 107 -34.61 -14.40 4.56
C GLY A 107 -34.78 -13.51 5.81
N GLY A 108 -35.93 -12.85 5.98
CA GLY A 108 -36.16 -11.90 7.07
C GLY A 108 -35.45 -10.56 6.86
N PHE A 109 -35.27 -10.16 5.60
CA PHE A 109 -34.70 -8.87 5.24
C PHE A 109 -35.72 -7.74 5.47
N ASN A 110 -35.25 -6.56 5.86
CA ASN A 110 -36.03 -5.34 6.03
C ASN A 110 -36.33 -4.68 4.68
N ARG A 111 -35.38 -4.74 3.75
CA ARG A 111 -35.50 -4.30 2.36
C ARG A 111 -34.89 -5.32 1.43
N PHE A 112 -35.54 -5.47 0.29
CA PHE A 112 -35.04 -6.20 -0.86
C PHE A 112 -35.10 -5.32 -2.09
N ASN A 113 -33.94 -4.96 -2.67
CA ASN A 113 -33.86 -4.06 -3.81
C ASN A 113 -32.98 -4.62 -4.93
N PHE A 114 -33.38 -4.32 -6.16
CA PHE A 114 -32.67 -4.71 -7.37
C PHE A 114 -32.49 -3.49 -8.27
N GLY A 115 -31.28 -3.33 -8.77
CA GLY A 115 -30.94 -2.49 -9.91
C GLY A 115 -31.39 -3.12 -11.23
N SER A 116 -30.70 -2.74 -12.29
CA SER A 116 -31.02 -2.94 -13.68
C SER A 116 -29.74 -3.27 -14.46
N GLU A 117 -29.80 -3.26 -15.80
CA GLU A 117 -28.59 -3.44 -16.61
C GLU A 117 -27.83 -2.11 -16.86
N SER A 118 -28.19 -1.06 -16.13
CA SER A 118 -27.57 0.27 -16.20
C SER A 118 -27.05 0.66 -14.83
N ALA A 119 -26.11 1.62 -14.77
CA ALA A 119 -25.61 2.16 -13.51
C ALA A 119 -26.75 2.66 -12.61
N ASP A 120 -26.85 2.07 -11.43
CA ASP A 120 -27.89 2.31 -10.43
C ASP A 120 -27.32 2.88 -9.12
N SER A 121 -28.20 3.51 -8.33
CA SER A 121 -27.90 3.91 -6.96
C SER A 121 -28.90 3.24 -6.03
N LEU A 122 -28.41 2.30 -5.22
CA LEU A 122 -29.21 1.48 -4.31
C LEU A 122 -28.85 1.84 -2.87
N THR A 123 -29.88 2.08 -2.05
CA THR A 123 -29.71 2.36 -0.62
C THR A 123 -30.63 1.48 0.22
N GLY A 124 -30.08 0.91 1.28
CA GLY A 124 -30.74 0.12 2.29
C GLY A 124 -31.52 0.95 3.31
N SER A 125 -31.54 0.47 4.53
CA SER A 125 -32.28 0.95 5.69
C SER A 125 -31.43 0.65 6.93
N ASN A 126 -31.93 0.99 8.13
CA ASN A 126 -31.21 0.67 9.37
C ASN A 126 -31.47 -0.77 9.86
N GLY A 127 -31.86 -1.67 8.96
CA GLY A 127 -32.14 -3.06 9.25
C GLY A 127 -31.49 -3.95 8.20
N ARG A 128 -31.60 -5.27 8.38
CA ARG A 128 -30.91 -6.26 7.58
C ARG A 128 -31.42 -6.28 6.13
N ASP A 129 -30.62 -5.91 5.16
CA ASP A 129 -31.07 -5.71 3.78
C ASP A 129 -30.39 -6.64 2.75
N LEU A 130 -31.02 -6.76 1.59
CA LEU A 130 -30.47 -7.44 0.42
C LEU A 130 -30.56 -6.51 -0.80
N LEU A 131 -29.40 -6.08 -1.30
CA LEU A 131 -29.26 -5.10 -2.38
C LEU A 131 -28.42 -5.69 -3.52
N LEU A 132 -28.94 -5.65 -4.74
CA LEU A 132 -28.33 -6.30 -5.91
C LEU A 132 -28.27 -5.35 -7.11
N GLY A 133 -27.07 -5.00 -7.57
CA GLY A 133 -26.80 -4.06 -8.67
C GLY A 133 -27.22 -4.58 -10.04
N TRP A 134 -26.72 -5.78 -10.39
CA TRP A 134 -26.88 -6.51 -11.66
C TRP A 134 -25.80 -6.18 -12.69
N SER A 135 -26.03 -5.22 -13.57
CA SER A 135 -25.05 -4.87 -14.59
C SER A 135 -24.96 -3.37 -14.73
N GLY A 136 -23.77 -2.84 -14.98
CA GLY A 136 -23.53 -1.41 -14.96
C GLY A 136 -22.56 -1.05 -13.83
N ASP A 137 -22.12 0.20 -13.78
CA ASP A 137 -21.25 0.66 -12.70
C ASP A 137 -22.15 1.17 -11.55
N ASP A 138 -22.45 0.32 -10.58
CA ASP A 138 -23.46 0.56 -9.55
C ASP A 138 -22.87 1.19 -8.27
N GLN A 139 -23.69 1.96 -7.56
CA GLN A 139 -23.40 2.43 -6.21
C GLN A 139 -24.40 1.84 -5.22
N ILE A 140 -23.92 1.03 -4.28
CA ILE A 140 -24.77 0.29 -3.34
C ILE A 140 -24.38 0.61 -1.90
N GLN A 141 -25.35 1.00 -1.08
CA GLN A 141 -25.13 1.35 0.33
C GLN A 141 -26.11 0.61 1.25
N GLY A 142 -25.58 -0.16 2.21
CA GLY A 142 -26.34 -0.92 3.21
C GLY A 142 -26.99 -0.03 4.29
N LEU A 143 -26.18 0.84 4.90
CA LEU A 143 -26.47 1.64 6.09
C LEU A 143 -26.25 0.84 7.38
N ALA A 144 -27.21 0.77 8.30
CA ALA A 144 -27.03 0.04 9.54
C ALA A 144 -27.74 -1.31 9.45
N GLY A 145 -27.16 -2.39 9.99
CA GLY A 145 -27.74 -3.74 9.92
C GLY A 145 -26.77 -4.73 9.29
N ASP A 146 -27.04 -6.04 9.42
CA ASP A 146 -26.17 -7.09 8.86
C ASP A 146 -26.53 -7.38 7.37
N ASP A 147 -26.10 -6.50 6.48
CA ASP A 147 -26.58 -6.41 5.11
C ASP A 147 -25.91 -7.39 4.14
N GLN A 148 -26.53 -7.57 2.98
CA GLN A 148 -26.00 -8.34 1.88
C GLN A 148 -26.07 -7.56 0.58
N LEU A 149 -24.90 -7.23 0.05
CA LEU A 149 -24.72 -6.38 -1.13
C LEU A 149 -24.02 -7.18 -2.22
N ALA A 150 -24.50 -7.11 -3.46
CA ALA A 150 -23.77 -7.62 -4.62
C ALA A 150 -23.86 -6.69 -5.82
N GLY A 151 -22.70 -6.31 -6.39
CA GLY A 151 -22.60 -5.52 -7.62
C GLY A 151 -22.94 -6.34 -8.87
N ASN A 152 -22.26 -7.48 -9.00
CA ASN A 152 -22.30 -8.47 -10.07
C ASN A 152 -21.46 -8.13 -11.31
N ARG A 153 -21.89 -7.27 -12.24
CA ARG A 153 -21.11 -6.96 -13.46
C ARG A 153 -20.94 -5.47 -13.62
N GLY A 154 -19.71 -5.03 -13.83
CA GLY A 154 -19.39 -3.62 -14.01
C GLY A 154 -18.47 -3.17 -12.89
N ARG A 155 -18.07 -1.89 -12.89
CA ARG A 155 -17.20 -1.38 -11.83
C ARG A 155 -18.05 -0.80 -10.72
N ASP A 156 -18.30 -1.60 -9.70
CA ASP A 156 -19.25 -1.32 -8.65
C ASP A 156 -18.59 -0.70 -7.42
N LEU A 157 -19.36 0.12 -6.69
CA LEU A 157 -18.97 0.72 -5.42
C LEU A 157 -19.95 0.30 -4.33
N LEU A 158 -19.48 -0.54 -3.40
CA LEU A 158 -20.29 -1.13 -2.34
C LEU A 158 -19.85 -0.62 -0.96
N PHE A 159 -20.81 -0.19 -0.15
CA PHE A 159 -20.60 0.23 1.25
C PHE A 159 -21.54 -0.54 2.18
N GLY A 160 -21.00 -1.38 3.07
CA GLY A 160 -21.76 -2.04 4.14
C GLY A 160 -22.25 -1.02 5.18
N ASN A 161 -21.31 -0.23 5.69
CA ASN A 161 -21.44 0.73 6.79
C ASN A 161 -21.54 0.04 8.16
N GLU A 162 -22.59 0.20 8.97
CA GLU A 162 -22.60 -0.37 10.33
C GLU A 162 -23.27 -1.75 10.35
N GLY A 163 -22.62 -2.78 10.87
CA GLY A 163 -23.15 -4.14 10.97
C GLY A 163 -22.15 -5.18 10.51
N ASN A 164 -22.52 -6.46 10.55
CA ASN A 164 -21.68 -7.54 10.02
C ASN A 164 -22.18 -7.90 8.62
N ASP A 165 -21.59 -7.25 7.63
CA ASP A 165 -22.07 -7.21 6.26
C ASP A 165 -21.45 -8.31 5.39
N ARG A 166 -22.11 -8.60 4.27
CA ARG A 166 -21.57 -9.43 3.19
C ARG A 166 -21.59 -8.67 1.89
N LEU A 167 -20.42 -8.35 1.38
CA LEU A 167 -20.24 -7.62 0.12
C LEU A 167 -19.61 -8.54 -0.93
N ARG A 168 -20.15 -8.48 -2.14
CA ARG A 168 -19.61 -9.18 -3.32
C ARG A 168 -19.51 -8.21 -4.50
N GLY A 169 -18.31 -7.96 -5.01
CA GLY A 169 -18.05 -7.12 -6.19
C GLY A 169 -18.62 -7.77 -7.43
N GLY A 170 -17.99 -8.87 -7.89
CA GLY A 170 -18.48 -9.69 -8.97
C GLY A 170 -17.50 -9.74 -10.15
N LYS A 171 -17.70 -8.92 -11.17
CA LYS A 171 -16.87 -8.90 -12.37
C LYS A 171 -16.48 -7.47 -12.69
N GLU A 172 -15.24 -7.33 -13.16
CA GLU A 172 -14.57 -6.06 -13.39
C GLU A 172 -14.04 -5.47 -12.09
N ALA A 173 -13.39 -4.30 -12.16
CA ALA A 173 -12.69 -3.72 -11.02
C ALA A 173 -13.68 -3.04 -10.07
N ASP A 174 -13.90 -3.66 -8.91
CA ASP A 174 -14.86 -3.22 -7.90
C ASP A 174 -14.19 -2.52 -6.71
N THR A 175 -14.97 -1.76 -5.95
CA THR A 175 -14.54 -1.14 -4.70
C THR A 175 -15.51 -1.47 -3.57
N LEU A 176 -15.02 -2.18 -2.55
CA LEU A 176 -15.80 -2.68 -1.43
C LEU A 176 -15.31 -2.10 -0.11
N TRP A 177 -16.22 -1.50 0.65
CA TRP A 177 -15.99 -0.98 2.00
C TRP A 177 -16.94 -1.68 2.97
N GLY A 178 -16.40 -2.47 3.90
CA GLY A 178 -17.15 -3.15 4.97
C GLY A 178 -17.80 -2.12 5.89
N GLY A 179 -16.97 -1.44 6.68
CA GLY A 179 -17.41 -0.34 7.53
C GLY A 179 -17.15 -0.66 9.00
N ALA A 180 -18.18 -0.79 9.82
CA ALA A 180 -18.04 -1.09 11.23
C ALA A 180 -18.77 -2.37 11.60
N GLY A 181 -18.04 -3.39 12.05
CA GLY A 181 -18.53 -4.73 12.35
C GLY A 181 -17.62 -5.77 11.72
N ASP A 182 -17.89 -7.06 11.92
CA ASP A 182 -17.06 -8.14 11.39
C ASP A 182 -17.59 -8.57 10.01
N ASP A 183 -17.02 -8.00 8.95
CA ASP A 183 -17.54 -8.07 7.59
C ASP A 183 -16.94 -9.20 6.74
N GLN A 184 -17.63 -9.55 5.64
CA GLN A 184 -17.14 -10.48 4.62
C GLN A 184 -17.15 -9.81 3.24
N LEU A 185 -15.97 -9.59 2.66
CA LEU A 185 -15.80 -8.94 1.36
C LEU A 185 -15.21 -9.92 0.35
N LEU A 186 -15.87 -10.08 -0.80
CA LEU A 186 -15.40 -10.85 -1.95
C LEU A 186 -15.33 -9.97 -3.20
N GLY A 187 -14.14 -9.78 -3.78
CA GLY A 187 -13.96 -9.09 -5.06
C GLY A 187 -14.46 -9.91 -6.27
N ASP A 188 -14.15 -11.21 -6.26
CA ASP A 188 -14.43 -12.20 -7.32
C ASP A 188 -13.51 -12.07 -8.55
N LEU A 189 -13.92 -11.47 -9.66
CA LEU A 189 -13.11 -11.37 -10.89
C LEU A 189 -12.82 -9.90 -11.20
N GLY A 190 -11.57 -9.47 -11.16
CA GLY A 190 -11.25 -8.07 -11.38
C GLY A 190 -10.00 -7.65 -10.64
N ASP A 191 -9.55 -6.43 -10.90
CA ASP A 191 -8.53 -5.81 -10.06
C ASP A 191 -9.28 -4.98 -9.01
N ASP A 192 -9.51 -5.56 -7.83
CA ASP A 192 -10.47 -5.04 -6.86
C ASP A 192 -9.81 -4.22 -5.75
N VAL A 193 -10.60 -3.36 -5.11
CA VAL A 193 -10.18 -2.59 -3.92
C VAL A 193 -11.08 -2.96 -2.74
N LEU A 194 -10.49 -3.53 -1.68
CA LEU A 194 -11.24 -4.02 -0.52
C LEU A 194 -10.72 -3.38 0.78
N SER A 195 -11.62 -2.86 1.60
CA SER A 195 -11.35 -2.38 2.97
C SER A 195 -12.39 -2.92 3.93
N GLY A 196 -11.96 -3.63 4.99
CA GLY A 196 -12.86 -4.04 6.08
C GLY A 196 -13.21 -2.89 7.03
N ASP A 197 -12.31 -1.91 7.17
CA ASP A 197 -12.38 -0.78 8.10
C ASP A 197 -12.34 -1.19 9.60
N LEU A 198 -13.45 -1.03 10.34
CA LEU A 198 -13.52 -1.25 11.79
C LEU A 198 -14.12 -2.62 12.10
N GLY A 199 -13.29 -3.63 12.35
CA GLY A 199 -13.81 -4.93 12.73
C GLY A 199 -12.76 -6.02 12.71
N ALA A 200 -13.20 -7.26 12.82
CA ALA A 200 -12.41 -8.42 12.45
C ALA A 200 -12.93 -8.97 11.12
N ASP A 201 -12.43 -8.43 10.03
CA ASP A 201 -13.01 -8.64 8.71
C ASP A 201 -12.42 -9.85 7.99
N THR A 202 -13.16 -10.41 7.03
CA THR A 202 -12.67 -11.46 6.13
C THR A 202 -12.72 -10.98 4.69
N LEU A 203 -11.57 -10.90 4.03
CA LEU A 203 -11.41 -10.35 2.69
C LEU A 203 -10.88 -11.43 1.74
N ALA A 204 -11.45 -11.50 0.54
CA ALA A 204 -10.92 -12.27 -0.57
C ALA A 204 -11.01 -11.44 -1.84
N GLY A 205 -9.87 -11.21 -2.49
CA GLY A 205 -9.82 -10.43 -3.73
C GLY A 205 -10.37 -11.25 -4.90
N GLY A 206 -9.97 -12.51 -4.96
CA GLY A 206 -10.35 -13.43 -6.02
C GLY A 206 -9.29 -13.47 -7.11
N ALA A 207 -9.68 -13.21 -8.36
CA ALA A 207 -8.79 -13.28 -9.50
C ALA A 207 -8.55 -11.89 -10.09
N GLY A 208 -7.30 -11.47 -10.08
CA GLY A 208 -6.83 -10.23 -10.65
C GLY A 208 -5.74 -9.67 -9.76
N ALA A 209 -5.44 -8.39 -9.89
CA ALA A 209 -4.45 -7.68 -9.11
C ALA A 209 -5.14 -6.82 -8.04
N ASP A 210 -5.31 -7.39 -6.84
CA ASP A 210 -6.19 -6.80 -5.83
C ASP A 210 -5.46 -5.91 -4.82
N LEU A 211 -6.18 -4.92 -4.31
CA LEU A 211 -5.72 -3.98 -3.30
C LEU A 211 -6.48 -4.19 -1.99
N PHE A 212 -5.77 -4.65 -0.96
CA PHE A 212 -6.33 -4.84 0.38
C PHE A 212 -5.92 -3.69 1.29
N LEU A 213 -6.85 -2.80 1.61
CA LEU A 213 -6.66 -1.71 2.55
C LEU A 213 -6.68 -2.27 3.96
N ILE A 214 -5.51 -2.29 4.58
CA ILE A 214 -5.34 -2.76 5.95
C ILE A 214 -5.20 -1.56 6.87
N SER A 215 -5.86 -1.59 8.02
CA SER A 215 -5.78 -0.51 9.01
C SER A 215 -5.32 -1.02 10.37
N ALA A 216 -4.62 -0.17 11.13
CA ALA A 216 -4.33 -0.45 12.53
C ALA A 216 -5.57 -0.08 13.35
N VAL A 217 -6.63 -0.87 13.24
CA VAL A 217 -7.92 -0.61 13.87
C VAL A 217 -7.76 -0.32 15.37
N ALA A 218 -8.66 0.50 15.93
CA ALA A 218 -8.79 0.76 17.36
C ALA A 218 -9.25 -0.50 18.14
N GLY A 219 -8.43 -1.56 18.12
CA GLY A 219 -8.80 -2.89 18.59
C GLY A 219 -7.74 -3.97 18.35
N GLY A 220 -6.73 -3.72 17.52
CA GLY A 220 -5.66 -4.68 17.15
C GLY A 220 -4.71 -5.11 18.27
N SER A 221 -5.14 -5.09 19.53
CA SER A 221 -4.36 -5.62 20.67
C SER A 221 -4.31 -7.16 20.67
N SER A 222 -5.19 -7.82 19.91
CA SER A 222 -5.29 -9.27 19.77
C SER A 222 -5.23 -9.66 18.30
N ILE A 223 -4.74 -10.85 18.00
CA ILE A 223 -4.77 -11.40 16.64
C ILE A 223 -6.19 -11.76 16.18
N ALA A 224 -7.13 -11.91 17.12
CA ALA A 224 -8.53 -12.21 16.81
C ALA A 224 -9.32 -10.99 16.29
N SER A 225 -8.75 -9.78 16.43
CA SER A 225 -9.31 -8.53 15.94
C SER A 225 -8.52 -7.97 14.76
N ALA A 226 -7.82 -8.85 14.04
CA ALA A 226 -7.10 -8.52 12.83
C ALA A 226 -7.87 -9.06 11.64
N ASP A 227 -7.81 -8.33 10.54
CA ASP A 227 -8.46 -8.73 9.30
C ASP A 227 -7.82 -10.00 8.75
N VAL A 228 -8.60 -10.83 8.06
CA VAL A 228 -8.15 -12.09 7.49
C VAL A 228 -8.27 -12.02 5.98
N ILE A 229 -7.13 -12.08 5.29
CA ILE A 229 -7.07 -12.11 3.83
C ILE A 229 -6.87 -13.56 3.38
N LEU A 230 -7.81 -14.07 2.59
CA LEU A 230 -7.92 -15.50 2.28
C LEU A 230 -7.04 -15.98 1.12
N ASP A 231 -6.76 -15.13 0.14
CA ASP A 231 -6.24 -15.55 -1.17
C ASP A 231 -5.14 -14.66 -1.76
N PHE A 232 -4.38 -13.96 -0.92
CA PHE A 232 -3.32 -13.04 -1.35
C PHE A 232 -2.29 -13.65 -2.34
N LEU A 233 -2.23 -13.13 -3.57
CA LEU A 233 -1.36 -13.58 -4.66
C LEU A 233 -0.03 -12.80 -4.75
N GLN A 234 1.07 -13.41 -4.30
CA GLN A 234 2.37 -12.72 -4.13
C GLN A 234 3.18 -12.44 -5.41
N GLU A 235 3.01 -13.18 -6.51
CA GLU A 235 3.74 -12.95 -7.77
C GLU A 235 3.11 -11.83 -8.61
N GLY A 236 2.97 -10.64 -7.99
CA GLY A 236 2.78 -9.37 -8.67
C GLY A 236 1.36 -8.93 -8.99
N ALA A 237 0.34 -9.64 -8.48
CA ALA A 237 -1.04 -9.23 -8.65
C ALA A 237 -1.51 -8.44 -7.40
N ASP A 238 -1.47 -9.04 -6.21
CA ASP A 238 -2.07 -8.41 -5.04
C ASP A 238 -1.11 -7.54 -4.25
N ARG A 239 -1.66 -6.49 -3.63
CA ARG A 239 -0.91 -5.59 -2.75
C ARG A 239 -1.70 -5.26 -1.49
N LEU A 240 -0.98 -5.20 -0.38
CA LEU A 240 -1.49 -4.58 0.84
C LEU A 240 -1.34 -3.07 0.72
N VAL A 241 -2.41 -2.35 1.01
CA VAL A 241 -2.42 -0.90 1.09
C VAL A 241 -2.31 -0.51 2.55
N ILE A 242 -1.22 0.17 2.90
CA ILE A 242 -1.00 0.64 4.26
C ILE A 242 -1.52 2.07 4.45
N PRO A 243 -1.98 2.42 5.66
CA PRO A 243 -2.50 3.74 5.96
C PRO A 243 -1.48 4.84 5.68
N SER A 244 -2.01 6.04 5.46
CA SER A 244 -1.18 7.19 5.17
C SER A 244 -0.09 7.45 6.22
N GLY A 245 1.11 7.76 5.74
CA GLY A 245 2.30 7.97 6.56
C GLY A 245 2.98 6.71 7.09
N GLN A 246 2.49 5.51 6.75
CA GLN A 246 3.19 4.25 7.01
C GLN A 246 3.99 3.81 5.78
N ARG A 247 5.09 3.09 6.03
CA ARG A 247 5.92 2.46 5.01
C ARG A 247 6.01 0.96 5.23
N PHE A 248 6.50 0.22 4.23
CA PHE A 248 6.71 -1.22 4.34
C PHE A 248 7.55 -1.59 5.57
N GLU A 249 8.60 -0.80 5.85
CA GLU A 249 9.46 -0.97 7.00
C GLU A 249 8.77 -0.74 8.35
N ASP A 250 7.61 -0.10 8.39
CA ASP A 250 6.85 0.10 9.62
C ASP A 250 5.99 -1.13 9.97
N LEU A 251 6.02 -2.17 9.13
CA LEU A 251 5.33 -3.43 9.34
C LEU A 251 6.28 -4.58 9.71
N ASP A 252 5.77 -5.48 10.54
CA ASP A 252 6.35 -6.78 10.83
C ASP A 252 5.54 -7.89 10.18
N PHE A 253 6.18 -8.65 9.29
CA PHE A 253 5.63 -9.87 8.68
C PHE A 253 6.21 -11.07 9.42
N THR A 254 5.36 -11.79 10.17
CA THR A 254 5.81 -12.87 11.06
C THR A 254 5.03 -14.14 10.84
N ALA A 255 5.68 -15.29 11.03
CA ALA A 255 5.01 -16.58 10.91
C ALA A 255 3.97 -16.74 12.04
N GLY A 256 2.74 -17.09 11.67
CA GLY A 256 1.70 -17.45 12.61
C GLY A 256 1.96 -18.77 13.34
N THR A 257 1.33 -18.91 14.50
CA THR A 257 1.42 -20.11 15.34
C THR A 257 0.03 -20.61 15.72
N GLY A 258 -0.07 -21.85 16.22
CA GLY A 258 -1.35 -22.43 16.63
C GLY A 258 -2.33 -22.53 15.46
N ILE A 259 -3.52 -21.93 15.60
CA ILE A 259 -4.55 -21.91 14.56
C ILE A 259 -4.12 -21.16 13.29
N ASN A 260 -3.11 -20.29 13.41
CA ASN A 260 -2.54 -19.51 12.31
C ASN A 260 -1.22 -20.11 11.81
N SER A 261 -0.95 -21.39 12.10
CA SER A 261 0.26 -22.06 11.61
C SER A 261 0.24 -22.16 10.09
N GLY A 262 1.26 -21.60 9.45
CA GLY A 262 1.35 -21.53 7.98
C GLY A 262 0.86 -20.21 7.39
N ASP A 263 0.37 -19.29 8.22
CA ASP A 263 -0.07 -17.96 7.79
C ASP A 263 0.99 -16.89 8.08
N THR A 264 0.88 -15.75 7.41
CA THR A 264 1.65 -14.53 7.72
C THR A 264 0.82 -13.59 8.57
N ILE A 265 1.37 -13.14 9.69
CA ILE A 265 0.79 -12.12 10.55
C ILE A 265 1.46 -10.79 10.22
N VAL A 266 0.66 -9.79 9.87
CA VAL A 266 1.05 -8.40 9.65
C VAL A 266 0.76 -7.59 10.91
N ARG A 267 1.80 -6.94 11.44
CA ARG A 267 1.71 -6.07 12.61
C ARG A 267 2.31 -4.71 12.32
N ASP A 268 1.71 -3.68 12.88
CA ASP A 268 2.33 -2.37 12.98
C ASP A 268 3.47 -2.43 13.99
N ARG A 269 4.69 -2.09 13.59
CA ARG A 269 5.88 -2.19 14.44
C ARG A 269 5.89 -1.16 15.57
N ALA A 270 5.35 0.03 15.33
CA ALA A 270 5.38 1.13 16.29
C ALA A 270 4.45 0.88 17.48
N THR A 271 3.26 0.37 17.21
CA THR A 271 2.19 0.14 18.18
C THR A 271 2.11 -1.32 18.63
N GLY A 272 2.70 -2.25 17.87
CA GLY A 272 2.60 -3.69 18.06
C GLY A 272 1.22 -4.26 17.73
N ARG A 273 0.32 -3.46 17.12
CA ARG A 273 -1.04 -3.87 16.80
C ARG A 273 -1.07 -4.82 15.62
N TYR A 274 -1.94 -5.82 15.69
CA TYR A 274 -2.26 -6.69 14.56
C TYR A 274 -3.11 -5.93 13.55
N MET A 275 -2.73 -6.02 12.28
CA MET A 275 -3.43 -5.39 11.16
C MET A 275 -4.11 -6.43 10.29
N ALA A 276 -3.38 -7.49 9.90
CA ALA A 276 -3.94 -8.53 9.04
C ALA A 276 -3.29 -9.91 9.28
N VAL A 277 -4.01 -10.96 8.90
CA VAL A 277 -3.56 -12.34 8.80
C VAL A 277 -3.75 -12.80 7.35
N LEU A 278 -2.65 -13.17 6.70
CA LEU A 278 -2.63 -13.61 5.31
C LEU A 278 -2.55 -15.13 5.26
N LYS A 279 -3.63 -15.76 4.82
CA LYS A 279 -3.81 -17.21 4.90
C LYS A 279 -2.90 -17.96 3.95
N GLY A 280 -2.15 -18.92 4.47
CA GLY A 280 -1.27 -19.80 3.68
C GLY A 280 -0.05 -19.11 3.04
N ILE A 281 0.25 -17.88 3.45
CA ILE A 281 1.34 -17.10 2.88
C ILE A 281 2.60 -17.20 3.75
N ASN A 282 3.76 -17.36 3.11
CA ASN A 282 5.05 -17.36 3.80
C ASN A 282 5.49 -15.92 4.12
N PRO A 283 5.87 -15.59 5.37
CA PRO A 283 6.28 -14.23 5.71
C PRO A 283 7.57 -13.80 5.00
N ASN A 284 8.43 -14.76 4.62
CA ASN A 284 9.71 -14.46 3.97
C ASN A 284 9.59 -14.16 2.46
N SER A 285 8.40 -14.34 1.87
CA SER A 285 8.16 -13.99 0.47
C SER A 285 7.57 -12.59 0.29
N PHE A 286 7.38 -11.83 1.38
CA PHE A 286 7.01 -10.41 1.31
C PHE A 286 8.21 -9.52 1.06
N SER A 287 8.02 -8.55 0.17
CA SER A 287 8.92 -7.42 -0.04
C SER A 287 8.14 -6.12 -0.20
N ALA A 288 8.84 -4.99 -0.31
CA ALA A 288 8.23 -3.70 -0.55
C ALA A 288 7.37 -3.65 -1.84
N SER A 289 7.53 -4.59 -2.79
CA SER A 289 6.66 -4.64 -3.97
C SER A 289 5.24 -5.13 -3.66
N ASN A 290 5.06 -5.86 -2.55
CA ASN A 290 3.76 -6.40 -2.12
C ASN A 290 2.95 -5.42 -1.28
N VAL A 291 3.51 -4.24 -0.99
CA VAL A 291 2.89 -3.23 -0.14
C VAL A 291 2.96 -1.88 -0.84
N ILE A 292 1.85 -1.16 -0.86
CA ILE A 292 1.75 0.18 -1.42
C ILE A 292 1.21 1.12 -0.34
N SER A 293 1.76 2.33 -0.25
CA SER A 293 1.20 3.32 0.65
C SER A 293 -0.09 3.88 0.05
N GLN A 294 -1.04 4.26 0.89
CA GLN A 294 -2.28 4.87 0.41
C GLN A 294 -1.99 6.15 -0.40
N GLU A 295 -0.92 6.91 -0.12
CA GLU A 295 -0.50 8.04 -0.96
C GLU A 295 -0.12 7.63 -2.39
N SER A 296 0.55 6.49 -2.53
CA SER A 296 1.02 5.99 -3.82
C SER A 296 -0.14 5.56 -4.72
N LEU A 297 -1.25 5.10 -4.16
CA LEU A 297 -2.49 4.86 -4.90
C LEU A 297 -3.18 6.16 -5.30
N ASN A 298 -3.14 7.15 -4.42
CA ASN A 298 -3.87 8.41 -4.58
C ASN A 298 -3.13 9.41 -5.49
N ALA A 299 -1.92 9.11 -5.94
CA ALA A 299 -1.09 10.04 -6.72
C ALA A 299 -1.78 10.57 -8.00
N ASN A 300 -2.68 9.79 -8.61
CA ASN A 300 -3.34 10.14 -9.87
C ASN A 300 -4.83 10.52 -9.75
N THR A 301 -5.48 10.27 -8.61
CA THR A 301 -6.91 10.55 -8.39
C THR A 301 -7.10 11.43 -7.16
N ALA A 302 -7.91 12.49 -7.27
CA ALA A 302 -8.21 13.34 -6.11
C ALA A 302 -9.12 12.58 -5.14
N ILE A 303 -8.92 12.71 -3.83
CA ILE A 303 -9.82 12.16 -2.82
C ILE A 303 -10.40 13.28 -2.00
N LEU A 304 -11.73 13.28 -1.82
CA LEU A 304 -12.45 14.25 -1.00
C LEU A 304 -13.05 13.55 0.22
N ARG A 305 -12.79 14.11 1.41
CA ARG A 305 -13.21 13.52 2.68
C ARG A 305 -13.60 14.56 3.73
N PHE A 306 -14.39 14.17 4.72
CA PHE A 306 -14.47 14.95 5.96
C PHE A 306 -13.13 14.87 6.71
N LEU A 307 -12.67 16.00 7.26
CA LEU A 307 -11.44 16.01 8.06
C LEU A 307 -11.57 15.08 9.28
N ASN A 308 -12.74 15.08 9.92
CA ASN A 308 -13.05 14.27 11.10
C ASN A 308 -14.36 13.50 10.90
N GLY A 309 -14.49 12.32 11.53
CA GLY A 309 -15.76 11.57 11.55
C GLY A 309 -16.83 12.21 12.44
N GLY A 310 -16.45 13.19 13.26
CA GLY A 310 -17.35 13.94 14.13
C GLY A 310 -16.95 15.41 14.25
N PHE A 311 -17.95 16.28 14.35
CA PHE A 311 -17.82 17.72 14.56
C PHE A 311 -18.68 18.14 15.75
N VAL A 312 -18.33 19.24 16.39
CA VAL A 312 -19.11 19.80 17.51
C VAL A 312 -19.40 21.27 17.23
N GLY A 313 -20.67 21.65 17.35
CA GLY A 313 -21.14 23.04 17.30
C GLY A 313 -21.84 23.40 18.61
N ASN A 314 -21.69 24.64 19.05
CA ASN A 314 -22.48 25.19 20.15
C ASN A 314 -23.50 26.18 19.57
N GLU A 315 -24.75 26.09 20.00
CA GLU A 315 -25.82 26.96 19.51
C GLU A 315 -25.52 28.44 19.72
N GLN A 316 -24.83 28.81 20.81
CA GLN A 316 -24.40 30.19 21.08
C GLN A 316 -23.50 30.76 19.98
N ASP A 317 -22.76 29.90 19.27
CA ASP A 317 -21.88 30.29 18.18
C ASP A 317 -22.66 30.57 16.88
N ARG A 318 -23.97 30.27 16.85
CA ARG A 318 -24.91 30.46 15.72
C ARG A 318 -24.50 29.78 14.42
N SER A 319 -23.41 29.02 14.44
CA SER A 319 -22.90 28.29 13.30
C SER A 319 -21.93 27.19 13.73
N ALA A 320 -22.05 26.01 13.14
CA ALA A 320 -21.01 25.00 13.10
C ALA A 320 -20.19 25.19 11.84
N VAL A 321 -18.89 24.89 11.89
CA VAL A 321 -18.06 24.87 10.67
C VAL A 321 -17.50 23.47 10.51
N ILE A 322 -17.73 22.93 9.31
CA ILE A 322 -17.35 21.60 8.87
C ILE A 322 -16.17 21.76 7.91
N THR A 323 -15.11 21.00 8.14
CA THR A 323 -13.90 21.08 7.32
C THR A 323 -13.79 19.83 6.46
N LEU A 324 -13.67 20.06 5.15
CA LEU A 324 -13.37 19.03 4.16
C LEU A 324 -11.89 19.07 3.81
N GLU A 325 -11.35 17.91 3.49
CA GLU A 325 -9.98 17.72 3.03
C GLU A 325 -9.96 17.11 1.64
N ARG A 326 -9.02 17.58 0.83
CA ARG A 326 -8.66 17.03 -0.47
C ARG A 326 -7.23 16.48 -0.42
N SER A 327 -7.05 15.23 -0.81
CA SER A 327 -5.75 14.57 -0.97
C SER A 327 -5.61 13.92 -2.35
N GLY A 328 -4.50 13.22 -2.60
CA GLY A 328 -4.21 12.58 -3.88
C GLY A 328 -3.83 13.56 -4.99
N ASN A 329 -4.41 13.42 -6.19
CA ASN A 329 -4.15 14.34 -7.30
C ASN A 329 -4.67 15.74 -6.99
N LEU A 330 -3.75 16.69 -6.82
CA LEU A 330 -4.06 18.11 -6.59
C LEU A 330 -3.98 18.96 -7.87
N GLN A 331 -3.52 18.41 -8.99
CA GLN A 331 -3.22 19.19 -10.20
C GLN A 331 -4.47 19.56 -11.01
N THR A 332 -5.54 18.79 -10.88
CA THR A 332 -6.82 19.04 -11.56
C THR A 332 -7.84 19.69 -10.61
N ALA A 333 -8.99 20.15 -11.11
CA ALA A 333 -10.09 20.58 -10.24
C ALA A 333 -10.88 19.36 -9.76
N ALA A 334 -11.48 19.43 -8.58
CA ALA A 334 -12.36 18.41 -8.02
C ALA A 334 -13.63 19.03 -7.43
N GLN A 335 -14.73 18.28 -7.40
CA GLN A 335 -15.99 18.75 -6.81
C GLN A 335 -16.71 17.62 -6.06
N VAL A 336 -17.48 17.99 -5.04
CA VAL A 336 -18.40 17.12 -4.30
C VAL A 336 -19.66 17.89 -3.91
N THR A 337 -20.78 17.21 -3.72
CA THR A 337 -21.98 17.78 -3.11
C THR A 337 -21.99 17.50 -1.61
N PHE A 338 -22.09 18.53 -0.79
CA PHE A 338 -22.28 18.41 0.65
C PHE A 338 -23.74 18.60 1.03
N SER A 339 -24.26 17.75 1.90
CA SER A 339 -25.62 17.86 2.44
C SER A 339 -25.72 17.51 3.92
N THR A 340 -26.59 18.21 4.65
CA THR A 340 -27.04 17.81 5.99
C THR A 340 -28.20 16.81 5.90
N GLY A 341 -28.08 15.68 6.59
CA GLY A 341 -29.09 14.63 6.68
C GLY A 341 -29.88 14.65 7.99
N SER A 342 -30.60 13.57 8.26
CA SER A 342 -31.37 13.37 9.49
C SER A 342 -30.47 13.13 10.71
N GLY A 343 -30.97 13.47 11.89
CA GLY A 343 -30.37 13.14 13.18
C GLY A 343 -31.38 13.39 14.29
N THR A 344 -30.94 13.60 15.52
CA THR A 344 -31.85 13.96 16.62
C THR A 344 -32.24 15.44 16.60
N ALA A 345 -31.42 16.30 16.00
CA ALA A 345 -31.72 17.72 15.83
C ALA A 345 -32.75 17.92 14.71
N THR A 346 -33.67 18.85 14.93
CA THR A 346 -34.79 19.19 14.06
C THR A 346 -34.43 20.31 13.06
N PRO A 347 -34.51 20.06 11.74
CA PRO A 347 -34.30 21.06 10.71
C PRO A 347 -35.16 22.33 10.85
N ASN A 348 -34.53 23.49 10.75
CA ASN A 348 -35.06 24.85 10.92
C ASN A 348 -35.58 25.17 12.33
N GLN A 349 -35.42 24.25 13.28
CA GLN A 349 -35.54 24.52 14.69
C GLN A 349 -34.14 24.73 15.26
N ASP A 350 -33.26 23.73 15.12
CA ASP A 350 -31.96 23.71 15.81
C ASP A 350 -30.80 24.07 14.86
N PHE A 351 -30.98 23.79 13.56
CA PHE A 351 -30.05 24.18 12.50
C PHE A 351 -30.76 24.46 11.17
N THR A 352 -30.12 25.25 10.29
CA THR A 352 -30.60 25.42 8.90
C THR A 352 -29.97 24.37 7.99
N PRO A 353 -30.76 23.54 7.27
CA PRO A 353 -30.21 22.54 6.35
C PRO A 353 -29.36 23.15 5.25
N VAL A 354 -28.27 22.48 4.91
CA VAL A 354 -27.35 22.88 3.83
C VAL A 354 -27.33 21.79 2.77
N ASN A 355 -27.42 22.19 1.49
CA ASN A 355 -27.17 21.33 0.34
C ASN A 355 -26.46 22.17 -0.73
N SER A 356 -25.16 21.93 -0.91
CA SER A 356 -24.29 22.80 -1.70
C SER A 356 -23.21 22.00 -2.42
N ALA A 357 -22.94 22.36 -3.67
CA ALA A 357 -21.77 21.87 -4.40
C ALA A 357 -20.50 22.60 -3.94
N ILE A 358 -19.48 21.83 -3.58
CA ILE A 358 -18.19 22.31 -3.09
C ILE A 358 -17.13 21.99 -4.13
N ALA A 359 -16.53 23.02 -4.71
CA ALA A 359 -15.48 22.90 -5.72
C ALA A 359 -14.10 23.23 -5.14
N PHE A 360 -13.16 22.31 -5.29
CA PHE A 360 -11.74 22.49 -5.00
C PHE A 360 -11.01 22.88 -6.29
N ALA A 361 -10.35 24.04 -6.27
CA ALA A 361 -9.46 24.43 -7.36
C ALA A 361 -8.20 23.53 -7.40
N PRO A 362 -7.47 23.48 -8.54
CA PRO A 362 -6.12 22.91 -8.56
C PRO A 362 -5.25 23.48 -7.42
N GLY A 363 -4.59 22.59 -6.68
CA GLY A 363 -3.76 22.89 -5.52
C GLY A 363 -4.52 23.13 -4.21
N GLU A 364 -5.85 23.26 -4.24
CA GLU A 364 -6.63 23.50 -3.03
C GLU A 364 -6.80 22.21 -2.22
N THR A 365 -6.36 22.22 -0.96
CA THR A 365 -6.35 21.01 -0.10
C THR A 365 -7.45 20.99 0.95
N ARG A 366 -8.12 22.11 1.23
CA ARG A 366 -9.19 22.19 2.24
C ARG A 366 -10.31 23.15 1.85
N LYS A 367 -11.53 22.83 2.29
CA LYS A 367 -12.72 23.71 2.22
C LYS A 367 -13.42 23.72 3.56
N THR A 368 -14.00 24.85 3.93
CA THR A 368 -14.88 24.95 5.09
C THR A 368 -16.32 25.23 4.66
N ILE A 369 -17.25 24.63 5.37
CA ILE A 369 -18.69 24.77 5.15
C ILE A 369 -19.30 25.21 6.47
N SER A 370 -20.11 26.27 6.44
CA SER A 370 -20.82 26.73 7.63
C SER A 370 -22.24 26.20 7.62
N ILE A 371 -22.63 25.53 8.71
CA ILE A 371 -24.01 25.15 8.99
C ILE A 371 -24.54 26.17 10.00
N PRO A 372 -25.56 26.98 9.66
CA PRO A 372 -26.19 27.88 10.62
C PRO A 372 -26.87 27.08 11.74
N LEU A 373 -26.61 27.47 12.98
CA LEU A 373 -27.27 26.93 14.17
C LEU A 373 -28.24 27.97 14.73
N THR A 374 -29.35 27.52 15.30
CA THR A 374 -30.30 28.40 15.98
C THR A 374 -29.91 28.49 17.46
N ASP A 375 -29.68 29.72 17.93
CA ASP A 375 -29.49 30.00 19.36
C ASP A 375 -30.85 30.37 19.96
N ASP A 376 -31.45 29.45 20.72
CA ASP A 376 -32.70 29.71 21.42
C ASP A 376 -32.54 29.74 22.95
N ARG A 377 -33.63 29.68 23.71
CA ARG A 377 -33.60 29.78 25.19
C ARG A 377 -34.05 28.51 25.89
N LEU A 378 -34.26 27.44 25.15
CA LEU A 378 -34.68 26.15 25.66
C LEU A 378 -33.43 25.35 26.01
N THR A 379 -33.43 24.79 27.22
CA THR A 379 -32.40 23.86 27.63
C THR A 379 -32.68 22.51 27.00
N GLU A 380 -31.75 22.07 26.17
CA GLU A 380 -31.85 20.86 25.35
C GLU A 380 -30.69 19.91 25.68
N THR A 381 -30.86 18.64 25.33
CA THR A 381 -29.75 17.68 25.38
C THR A 381 -28.91 17.80 24.12
N ASP A 382 -27.63 17.40 24.15
CA ASP A 382 -26.81 17.33 22.94
C ASP A 382 -27.54 16.57 21.81
N GLU A 383 -27.67 17.23 20.66
CA GLU A 383 -28.37 16.71 19.49
C GLU A 383 -27.41 16.42 18.34
N THR A 384 -27.86 15.68 17.33
CA THR A 384 -27.01 15.21 16.23
C THR A 384 -27.60 15.55 14.88
N VAL A 385 -26.72 15.79 13.90
CA VAL A 385 -27.04 15.97 12.48
C VAL A 385 -26.09 15.13 11.65
N ALA A 386 -26.60 14.27 10.76
CA ALA A 386 -25.76 13.56 9.80
C ALA A 386 -25.22 14.52 8.73
N LEU A 387 -23.97 14.33 8.30
CA LEU A 387 -23.30 15.08 7.26
C LEU A 387 -22.90 14.12 6.15
N LEU A 388 -23.20 14.45 4.90
CA LEU A 388 -22.95 13.58 3.75
C LEU A 388 -22.23 14.30 2.61
N LEU A 389 -21.32 13.58 1.97
CA LEU A 389 -20.68 13.91 0.70
C LEU A 389 -21.22 12.98 -0.40
N SER A 390 -21.60 13.52 -1.55
CA SER A 390 -22.16 12.76 -2.67
C SER A 390 -21.77 13.38 -4.01
N ASN A 391 -22.02 12.66 -5.11
CA ASN A 391 -21.83 13.14 -6.48
C ASN A 391 -20.43 13.74 -6.75
N PRO A 392 -19.33 12.99 -6.51
CA PRO A 392 -17.99 13.49 -6.77
C PRO A 392 -17.77 13.69 -8.28
N VAL A 393 -17.03 14.73 -8.67
CA VAL A 393 -16.58 14.97 -10.04
C VAL A 393 -15.08 15.22 -10.03
N GLY A 394 -14.32 14.41 -10.77
CA GLY A 394 -12.85 14.49 -10.82
C GLY A 394 -12.16 14.03 -9.53
N ALA A 395 -12.89 13.31 -8.66
CA ALA A 395 -12.39 12.76 -7.40
C ALA A 395 -13.12 11.46 -7.04
N GLN A 396 -12.54 10.71 -6.11
CA GLN A 396 -13.21 9.66 -5.33
C GLN A 396 -13.56 10.20 -3.93
N LEU A 397 -14.51 9.55 -3.27
CA LEU A 397 -14.86 9.88 -1.88
C LEU A 397 -14.19 8.91 -0.93
N ASP A 398 -13.71 9.44 0.19
CA ASP A 398 -13.27 8.70 1.38
C ASP A 398 -13.92 9.40 2.57
N ARG A 399 -14.28 8.69 3.64
CA ARG A 399 -15.02 9.22 4.80
C ARG A 399 -16.12 10.21 4.35
N ALA A 400 -17.03 9.71 3.51
CA ALA A 400 -18.09 10.50 2.90
C ALA A 400 -19.23 10.85 3.86
N ALA A 401 -19.20 10.30 5.08
CA ALA A 401 -20.17 10.57 6.14
C ALA A 401 -19.47 11.04 7.42
N ALA A 402 -20.13 11.93 8.17
CA ALA A 402 -19.71 12.39 9.50
C ALA A 402 -20.92 12.84 10.32
N THR A 403 -20.74 13.06 11.62
CA THR A 403 -21.79 13.53 12.53
C THR A 403 -21.45 14.89 13.11
N LEU A 404 -22.37 15.85 13.05
CA LEU A 404 -22.29 17.07 13.87
C LEU A 404 -23.09 16.87 15.16
N THR A 405 -22.44 17.07 16.31
CA THR A 405 -23.12 17.19 17.60
C THR A 405 -23.34 18.67 17.91
N ILE A 406 -24.61 19.06 18.09
CA ILE A 406 -25.03 20.38 18.53
C ILE A 406 -25.15 20.33 20.06
N ARG A 407 -24.42 21.22 20.75
CA ARG A 407 -24.48 21.36 22.21
C ARG A 407 -25.32 22.56 22.58
N ASP A 408 -26.23 22.33 23.51
CA ASP A 408 -27.02 23.39 24.14
C ASP A 408 -26.10 24.36 24.91
N GLY A 409 -26.32 25.65 24.66
CA GLY A 409 -25.61 26.72 25.37
C GLY A 409 -26.38 27.27 26.58
N SER A 410 -27.64 26.88 26.77
CA SER A 410 -28.57 27.50 27.71
C SER A 410 -28.57 26.85 29.10
N GLY A 411 -27.39 26.67 29.69
CA GLY A 411 -27.26 26.37 31.13
C GLY A 411 -27.78 27.52 31.99
N GLY A 412 -29.03 27.41 32.46
CA GLY A 412 -29.79 28.46 33.13
C GLY A 412 -29.12 29.10 34.36
N GLY A 413 -29.21 30.42 34.42
CA GLY A 413 -28.91 31.23 35.60
C GLY A 413 -28.40 32.61 35.21
N SER A 414 -29.04 33.67 35.73
CA SER A 414 -28.52 35.04 35.71
C SER A 414 -27.10 35.06 36.29
N SER A 415 -26.11 34.93 35.42
CA SER A 415 -24.70 35.05 35.71
C SER A 415 -24.18 36.16 34.82
N THR A 416 -23.86 37.28 35.43
CA THR A 416 -22.98 38.31 34.87
C THR A 416 -21.53 37.82 34.70
N ASN A 417 -21.27 36.51 34.76
CA ASN A 417 -20.05 35.89 34.26
C ASN A 417 -20.36 35.20 32.93
N SER A 418 -20.61 36.03 31.91
CA SER A 418 -20.22 35.67 30.55
C SER A 418 -18.72 35.43 30.60
N THR A 419 -18.27 34.19 30.45
CA THR A 419 -16.89 33.94 30.03
C THR A 419 -16.73 34.72 28.74
N GLY A 420 -15.93 35.79 28.78
CA GLY A 420 -15.73 36.68 27.65
C GLY A 420 -15.35 35.92 26.37
N PRO A 421 -15.39 36.57 25.19
CA PRO A 421 -15.16 35.88 23.93
C PRO A 421 -13.85 35.08 23.98
N THR A 422 -13.92 33.85 23.50
CA THR A 422 -12.83 32.88 23.58
C THR A 422 -12.23 32.66 22.20
N VAL A 423 -10.91 32.50 22.11
CA VAL A 423 -10.21 32.25 20.84
C VAL A 423 -9.41 30.96 20.90
N SER A 424 -9.59 30.09 19.91
CA SER A 424 -9.04 28.73 19.88
C SER A 424 -8.68 28.33 18.45
N LEU A 425 -7.73 27.42 18.29
CA LEU A 425 -7.54 26.69 17.04
C LEU A 425 -8.72 25.73 16.81
N ASP A 426 -9.03 25.45 15.54
CA ASP A 426 -10.13 24.54 15.16
C ASP A 426 -9.80 23.06 15.43
N GLY A 427 -8.51 22.71 15.35
CA GLY A 427 -7.95 21.40 15.67
C GLY A 427 -6.63 21.52 16.42
N ASN A 428 -6.27 20.45 17.14
CA ASN A 428 -4.98 20.31 17.84
C ASN A 428 -3.87 19.73 16.95
N SER A 429 -4.21 19.34 15.72
CA SER A 429 -3.28 18.85 14.73
C SER A 429 -3.76 19.18 13.32
N TYR A 430 -2.80 19.41 12.43
CA TYR A 430 -3.03 19.62 11.00
C TYR A 430 -1.94 18.89 10.22
N SER A 431 -2.25 18.49 8.99
CA SER A 431 -1.25 17.95 8.06
C SER A 431 -1.29 18.71 6.74
N ILE A 432 -0.18 18.76 6.02
CA ILE A 432 -0.15 19.31 4.67
C ILE A 432 0.92 18.62 3.86
N ASN A 433 0.61 18.33 2.59
CA ASN A 433 1.63 17.90 1.65
C ASN A 433 2.59 19.05 1.37
N GLU A 434 3.88 18.78 1.31
CA GLU A 434 4.91 19.78 1.07
C GLU A 434 4.62 20.62 -0.19
N THR A 435 4.17 19.97 -1.27
CA THR A 435 3.73 20.59 -2.53
C THR A 435 2.51 21.52 -2.41
N GLY A 436 1.84 21.54 -1.26
CA GLY A 436 0.72 22.42 -0.97
C GLY A 436 1.11 23.90 -0.85
N GLY A 437 2.41 24.21 -0.68
CA GLY A 437 2.99 25.55 -0.71
C GLY A 437 2.61 26.50 0.43
N SER A 438 1.40 26.40 0.99
CA SER A 438 1.00 27.09 2.21
C SER A 438 -0.16 26.41 2.91
N LEU A 439 -0.09 26.32 4.24
CA LEU A 439 -1.15 25.80 5.09
C LEU A 439 -2.01 26.94 5.65
N ALA A 440 -3.31 26.89 5.39
CA ALA A 440 -4.30 27.72 6.07
C ALA A 440 -4.79 27.02 7.34
N VAL A 441 -4.51 27.60 8.51
CA VAL A 441 -4.97 27.13 9.82
C VAL A 441 -6.12 28.02 10.31
N PRO A 442 -7.36 27.49 10.39
CA PRO A 442 -8.48 28.25 10.93
C PRO A 442 -8.35 28.46 12.44
N VAL A 443 -8.59 29.69 12.86
CA VAL A 443 -8.69 30.13 14.25
C VAL A 443 -10.13 30.58 14.49
N ARG A 444 -10.75 30.03 15.52
CA ARG A 444 -12.11 30.32 15.91
C ARG A 444 -12.17 31.31 17.05
N ARG A 445 -13.18 32.15 16.99
CA ARG A 445 -13.66 32.98 18.07
C ARG A 445 -15.09 32.59 18.42
N THR A 446 -15.34 32.29 19.69
CA THR A 446 -16.64 31.88 20.24
C THR A 446 -17.10 32.86 21.33
N GLY A 447 -18.39 32.83 21.69
CA GLY A 447 -19.00 33.75 22.66
C GLY A 447 -19.36 35.13 22.06
N ASP A 448 -19.12 36.23 22.80
CA ASP A 448 -19.53 37.59 22.35
C ASP A 448 -18.69 38.11 21.18
N LEU A 449 -19.28 38.15 19.99
CA LEU A 449 -18.65 38.65 18.76
C LEU A 449 -18.79 40.16 18.55
N SER A 450 -19.50 40.89 19.42
CA SER A 450 -19.90 42.29 19.17
C SER A 450 -18.76 43.31 19.15
N GLN A 451 -17.64 43.00 19.81
CA GLN A 451 -16.43 43.83 19.85
C GLN A 451 -15.29 43.16 19.07
N PRO A 452 -14.22 43.85 18.65
CA PRO A 452 -13.04 43.19 18.11
C PRO A 452 -12.29 42.37 19.17
N LEU A 453 -11.60 41.31 18.75
CA LEU A 453 -10.72 40.49 19.59
C LEU A 453 -9.42 40.25 18.84
N SER A 454 -8.29 40.23 19.53
CA SER A 454 -7.03 39.83 18.92
C SER A 454 -6.30 38.76 19.73
N VAL A 455 -5.49 37.96 19.05
CA VAL A 455 -4.65 36.92 19.66
C VAL A 455 -3.27 36.92 19.01
N THR A 456 -2.23 36.76 19.80
CA THR A 456 -0.86 36.63 19.30
C THR A 456 -0.64 35.18 18.85
N TYR A 457 0.05 34.97 17.73
CA TYR A 457 0.41 33.65 17.26
C TYR A 457 1.91 33.56 16.99
N THR A 458 2.49 32.38 17.21
CA THR A 458 3.89 32.07 16.91
C THR A 458 4.04 30.62 16.51
N THR A 459 4.90 30.33 15.54
CA THR A 459 5.37 28.97 15.24
C THR A 459 6.67 28.63 15.99
N SER A 460 6.85 27.38 16.36
CA SER A 460 8.08 26.84 16.95
C SER A 460 8.46 25.52 16.30
N ASN A 461 9.75 25.35 16.01
CA ASN A 461 10.29 24.15 15.35
C ASN A 461 9.97 22.87 16.14
N GLY A 462 9.78 21.78 15.42
CA GLY A 462 9.80 20.42 15.95
C GLY A 462 10.86 19.61 15.19
N THR A 463 10.46 18.52 14.53
CA THR A 463 11.32 17.89 13.51
C THR A 463 11.43 18.75 12.25
N ALA A 464 10.37 19.49 11.90
CA ALA A 464 10.42 20.54 10.89
C ALA A 464 11.04 21.82 11.47
N LEU A 465 11.99 22.37 10.74
CA LEU A 465 12.79 23.56 11.03
C LEU A 465 12.39 24.75 10.15
N ALA A 466 12.14 25.89 10.80
CA ALA A 466 11.88 27.14 10.09
C ALA A 466 13.04 27.54 9.16
N GLY A 467 12.71 27.87 7.91
CA GLY A 467 13.64 28.26 6.86
C GLY A 467 14.14 27.09 6.00
N LEU A 468 13.88 25.84 6.39
CA LEU A 468 14.08 24.66 5.57
C LEU A 468 12.72 24.14 5.08
N ASP A 469 11.80 23.85 6.02
CA ASP A 469 10.57 23.09 5.70
C ASP A 469 9.33 24.00 5.74
N TYR A 470 9.39 25.09 6.51
CA TYR A 470 8.35 26.11 6.53
C TYR A 470 8.91 27.50 6.82
N SER A 471 8.18 28.55 6.46
CA SER A 471 8.52 29.91 6.89
C SER A 471 7.90 30.19 8.25
N ALA A 472 8.73 30.45 9.27
CA ALA A 472 8.23 30.82 10.59
C ALA A 472 7.34 32.06 10.53
N ILE A 473 6.17 31.98 11.18
CA ILE A 473 5.26 33.12 11.32
C ILE A 473 5.15 33.52 12.79
N ASN A 474 5.10 34.83 13.00
CA ASN A 474 4.70 35.42 14.27
C ASN A 474 3.87 36.68 13.99
N GLY A 475 2.97 37.03 14.91
CA GLY A 475 2.14 38.21 14.71
C GLY A 475 0.91 38.22 15.59
N GLN A 476 -0.02 39.10 15.24
CA GLN A 476 -1.32 39.23 15.91
C GLN A 476 -2.43 39.03 14.88
N LEU A 477 -3.32 38.08 15.16
CA LEU A 477 -4.54 37.85 14.41
C LEU A 477 -5.66 38.67 15.04
N THR A 478 -6.36 39.46 14.25
CA THR A 478 -7.46 40.32 14.73
C THR A 478 -8.77 39.88 14.08
N PHE A 479 -9.76 39.60 14.92
CA PHE A 479 -11.14 39.41 14.55
C PHE A 479 -11.85 40.77 14.59
N THR A 480 -12.49 41.16 13.50
CA THR A 480 -13.40 42.33 13.52
C THR A 480 -14.67 42.00 14.29
N ALA A 481 -15.44 43.02 14.69
CA ALA A 481 -16.76 42.79 15.26
C ALA A 481 -17.63 41.95 14.30
N GLY A 482 -18.28 40.92 14.83
CA GLY A 482 -19.09 39.95 14.09
C GLY A 482 -18.31 38.81 13.43
N GLN A 483 -16.97 38.82 13.45
CA GLN A 483 -16.16 37.76 12.85
C GLN A 483 -15.94 36.60 13.82
N SER A 484 -16.39 35.40 13.46
CA SER A 484 -16.22 34.16 14.24
C SER A 484 -15.04 33.30 13.79
N VAL A 485 -14.54 33.49 12.56
CA VAL A 485 -13.41 32.71 12.01
C VAL A 485 -12.43 33.62 11.28
N ALA A 486 -11.15 33.39 11.51
CA ALA A 486 -10.04 33.96 10.76
C ALA A 486 -9.01 32.86 10.48
N SER A 487 -8.18 33.00 9.44
CA SER A 487 -7.19 31.97 9.08
C SER A 487 -5.77 32.51 9.19
N LEU A 488 -4.86 31.70 9.72
CA LEU A 488 -3.42 31.91 9.67
C LEU A 488 -2.87 31.17 8.46
N THR A 489 -2.06 31.84 7.64
CA THR A 489 -1.39 31.21 6.50
C THR A 489 0.07 30.99 6.85
N ILE A 490 0.50 29.73 6.82
CA ILE A 490 1.89 29.32 7.08
C ILE A 490 2.48 28.86 5.75
N PRO A 491 3.47 29.57 5.19
CA PRO A 491 4.14 29.10 3.97
C PRO A 491 4.90 27.81 4.25
N ILE A 492 4.67 26.80 3.42
CA ILE A 492 5.41 25.53 3.43
C ILE A 492 6.45 25.64 2.33
N LEU A 493 7.70 25.38 2.68
CA LEU A 493 8.78 25.40 1.72
C LEU A 493 8.79 24.05 1.02
N ILE A 494 8.90 24.11 -0.31
CA ILE A 494 8.98 22.91 -1.15
C ILE A 494 10.44 22.72 -1.51
N ASP A 495 10.95 21.54 -1.25
CA ASP A 495 12.17 21.06 -1.83
C ASP A 495 11.95 19.75 -2.61
N SER A 496 13.05 19.09 -2.96
CA SER A 496 13.06 17.94 -3.86
C SER A 496 13.59 16.67 -3.17
N LEU A 497 13.85 16.78 -1.88
CA LEU A 497 14.33 15.72 -1.03
C LEU A 497 13.11 14.99 -0.46
N ALA A 498 13.10 13.67 -0.60
CA ALA A 498 12.08 12.88 0.06
C ALA A 498 12.40 12.77 1.55
N GLU A 499 11.57 13.37 2.38
CA GLU A 499 11.75 13.48 3.83
C GLU A 499 10.66 12.70 4.58
N PRO A 500 10.92 12.18 5.80
CA PRO A 500 9.86 11.65 6.64
C PRO A 500 8.87 12.75 6.99
N THR A 501 7.64 12.41 7.38
CA THR A 501 6.69 13.41 7.89
C THR A 501 7.30 14.18 9.05
N GLU A 502 7.46 15.49 8.86
CA GLU A 502 8.08 16.37 9.84
C GLU A 502 7.03 17.19 10.57
N THR A 503 7.32 17.67 11.77
CA THR A 503 6.35 18.36 12.62
C THR A 503 6.90 19.66 13.17
N PHE A 504 6.04 20.66 13.28
CA PHE A 504 6.30 21.89 14.05
C PHE A 504 5.03 22.29 14.80
N GLN A 505 5.12 23.26 15.71
CA GLN A 505 3.96 23.71 16.48
C GLN A 505 3.53 25.13 16.11
N LEU A 506 2.22 25.35 16.11
CA LEU A 506 1.59 26.66 16.11
C LEU A 506 0.98 26.93 17.49
N ASN A 507 1.28 28.09 18.07
CA ASN A 507 0.84 28.48 19.40
C ASN A 507 0.08 29.81 19.38
N LEU A 508 -1.05 29.87 20.08
CA LEU A 508 -1.82 31.07 20.36
C LEU A 508 -1.54 31.57 21.78
N SER A 509 -1.34 32.88 21.94
CA SER A 509 -1.03 33.50 23.23
C SER A 509 -1.60 34.91 23.34
N SER A 510 -1.62 35.45 24.57
CA SER A 510 -1.89 36.87 24.86
C SER A 510 -3.13 37.44 24.16
N PRO A 511 -4.34 36.89 24.37
CA PRO A 511 -5.56 37.43 23.78
C PRO A 511 -5.87 38.80 24.38
N THR A 512 -6.38 39.72 23.55
CA THR A 512 -6.89 41.03 23.97
C THR A 512 -8.37 41.13 23.61
N GLY A 513 -9.19 41.55 24.56
CA GLY A 513 -10.65 41.60 24.38
C GLY A 513 -11.37 40.27 24.60
N GLY A 514 -10.67 39.24 25.11
CA GLY A 514 -11.19 37.90 25.33
C GLY A 514 -10.20 36.97 26.07
N GLN A 515 -10.40 35.65 25.98
CA GLN A 515 -9.58 34.61 26.61
C GLN A 515 -9.15 33.52 25.62
N LEU A 516 -8.13 32.72 25.96
CA LEU A 516 -7.72 31.56 25.15
C LEU A 516 -8.63 30.37 25.44
N GLY A 517 -9.01 29.65 24.38
CA GLY A 517 -9.70 28.38 24.48
C GLY A 517 -8.77 27.24 24.85
N SER A 518 -9.37 26.06 25.00
CA SER A 518 -8.69 24.81 25.37
C SER A 518 -7.71 24.31 24.31
N ILE A 519 -7.91 24.66 23.03
CA ILE A 519 -6.98 24.32 21.94
C ILE A 519 -6.20 25.57 21.53
N ASN A 520 -5.16 25.88 22.29
CA ASN A 520 -4.28 27.02 22.02
C ASN A 520 -2.94 26.62 21.38
N THR A 521 -2.70 25.33 21.18
CA THR A 521 -1.54 24.79 20.46
C THR A 521 -2.00 23.74 19.46
N ALA A 522 -1.39 23.72 18.27
CA ALA A 522 -1.55 22.64 17.31
C ALA A 522 -0.21 22.13 16.79
N THR A 523 -0.14 20.82 16.58
CA THR A 523 0.99 20.17 15.89
C THR A 523 0.70 20.14 14.40
N ILE A 524 1.55 20.73 13.59
CA ILE A 524 1.44 20.72 12.14
C ILE A 524 2.43 19.70 11.60
N SER A 525 1.94 18.78 10.76
CA SER A 525 2.73 17.75 10.10
C SER A 525 2.90 18.11 8.62
N ILE A 526 4.14 18.20 8.15
CA ILE A 526 4.47 18.37 6.73
C ILE A 526 4.73 16.97 6.19
N ILE A 527 3.92 16.55 5.22
CA ILE A 527 3.97 15.24 4.58
C ILE A 527 4.66 15.45 3.23
N ASP A 528 5.75 14.73 2.96
CA ASP A 528 6.37 14.77 1.63
C ASP A 528 5.41 14.15 0.60
N SER A 529 5.33 14.76 -0.58
CA SER A 529 4.38 14.39 -1.66
C SER A 529 5.05 14.03 -2.98
N THR A 530 6.34 13.70 -2.98
CA THR A 530 7.05 13.26 -4.18
C THR A 530 6.73 11.78 -4.53
N ALA A 531 5.73 11.53 -5.39
CA ALA A 531 5.43 10.19 -5.93
C ALA A 531 5.42 10.10 -7.48
N SER A 532 6.23 9.16 -8.00
CA SER A 532 6.47 8.63 -9.37
C SER A 532 7.51 9.37 -10.26
N GLY A 533 8.65 8.85 -10.76
CA GLY A 533 9.48 7.62 -10.71
C GLY A 533 10.52 7.66 -11.88
N PRO A 534 11.62 6.87 -11.99
CA PRO A 534 12.42 6.16 -11.00
C PRO A 534 13.72 6.92 -10.63
N SER A 535 14.09 6.92 -9.34
CA SER A 535 15.44 6.66 -8.80
C SER A 535 15.43 7.00 -7.31
N ALA A 536 15.50 6.00 -6.46
CA ALA A 536 15.84 6.15 -5.03
C ALA A 536 17.22 6.80 -4.86
N PRO A 537 17.51 7.52 -3.75
CA PRO A 537 18.07 6.87 -2.53
C PRO A 537 17.81 7.61 -1.18
N THR A 538 17.28 6.99 -0.11
CA THR A 538 17.93 6.28 1.02
C THR A 538 19.01 7.00 1.87
N THR A 539 18.69 7.28 3.14
CA THR A 539 19.60 7.11 4.30
C THR A 539 19.26 5.76 4.98
N PRO A 540 20.25 5.04 5.56
CA PRO A 540 20.34 3.58 5.47
C PRO A 540 19.35 2.82 6.36
N THR A 541 18.53 1.97 5.73
CA THR A 541 17.97 0.77 6.35
C THR A 541 19.11 -0.19 6.73
N SER A 542 19.05 -0.79 7.92
CA SER A 542 19.99 -1.83 8.37
C SER A 542 19.73 -3.16 7.64
N GLY A 543 19.90 -3.15 6.33
CA GLY A 543 19.84 -4.30 5.44
C GLY A 543 20.88 -4.14 4.33
N PRO A 544 21.33 -5.25 3.73
CA PRO A 544 22.45 -5.18 2.82
C PRO A 544 22.09 -4.53 1.46
N VAL A 545 22.60 -3.33 1.16
CA VAL A 545 22.45 -2.70 -0.17
C VAL A 545 23.48 -3.30 -1.12
N GLN A 546 23.06 -3.78 -2.29
CA GLN A 546 23.91 -4.53 -3.23
C GLN A 546 23.80 -3.92 -4.62
N SER A 547 24.93 -3.81 -5.31
CA SER A 547 24.98 -3.49 -6.74
C SER A 547 25.75 -4.59 -7.47
N SER A 548 25.09 -5.25 -8.44
CA SER A 548 25.66 -6.31 -9.28
C SER A 548 26.02 -5.82 -10.68
N VAL A 549 26.88 -6.57 -11.37
CA VAL A 549 27.56 -6.19 -12.61
C VAL A 549 26.96 -6.90 -13.81
N ALA A 550 26.13 -6.19 -14.56
CA ALA A 550 25.85 -6.54 -15.95
C ALA A 550 26.57 -5.61 -16.95
N SER A 551 27.21 -4.54 -16.47
CA SER A 551 27.92 -3.57 -17.32
C SER A 551 29.00 -2.87 -16.49
N ALA A 552 30.25 -3.32 -16.58
CA ALA A 552 31.36 -2.49 -16.14
C ALA A 552 31.38 -1.24 -17.02
N VAL A 553 31.53 -0.06 -16.42
CA VAL A 553 31.38 1.21 -17.12
C VAL A 553 32.68 2.01 -17.07
N ALA A 554 33.06 2.57 -18.22
CA ALA A 554 34.21 3.45 -18.33
C ALA A 554 33.95 4.81 -17.64
N PHE A 555 34.70 5.10 -16.59
CA PHE A 555 34.73 6.40 -15.92
C PHE A 555 36.02 7.14 -16.26
N SER A 556 35.92 8.46 -16.41
CA SER A 556 37.08 9.33 -16.48
C SER A 556 37.25 10.06 -15.15
N PRO A 557 38.49 10.31 -14.68
CA PRO A 557 38.75 11.13 -13.50
C PRO A 557 38.19 12.57 -13.61
N GLY A 558 37.65 13.01 -14.75
CA GLY A 558 37.00 14.31 -14.91
C GLY A 558 35.47 14.27 -14.83
N ASP A 559 34.84 13.09 -14.78
CA ASP A 559 33.39 12.99 -14.90
C ASP A 559 32.68 13.60 -13.69
N SER A 560 31.63 14.39 -13.95
CA SER A 560 30.69 14.83 -12.93
C SER A 560 29.82 13.66 -12.47
N GLU A 561 29.16 13.80 -11.32
CA GLU A 561 28.23 12.79 -10.84
C GLU A 561 27.15 12.47 -11.90
N ALA A 562 26.57 13.50 -12.52
CA ALA A 562 25.58 13.33 -13.58
C ALA A 562 26.14 12.55 -14.79
N ALA A 563 27.40 12.78 -15.17
CA ALA A 563 28.05 12.09 -16.28
C ALA A 563 28.34 10.61 -15.95
N ILE A 564 28.61 10.28 -14.69
CA ILE A 564 28.77 8.89 -14.25
C ILE A 564 27.42 8.20 -14.15
N ALA A 565 26.42 8.86 -13.55
CA ALA A 565 25.06 8.37 -13.43
C ALA A 565 24.43 8.04 -14.80
N ALA A 566 24.65 8.90 -15.80
CA ALA A 566 24.16 8.68 -17.17
C ALA A 566 24.70 7.41 -17.84
N LYS A 567 25.82 6.88 -17.35
CA LYS A 567 26.44 5.67 -17.89
C LYS A 567 25.94 4.39 -17.20
N ASN A 568 25.04 4.50 -16.22
CA ASN A 568 24.41 3.37 -15.50
C ASN A 568 25.41 2.39 -14.84
N GLY A 569 26.51 2.92 -14.28
CA GLY A 569 27.49 2.10 -13.57
C GLY A 569 26.98 1.63 -12.19
N PRO A 570 27.47 0.49 -11.65
CA PRO A 570 27.09 0.03 -10.32
C PRO A 570 27.42 1.07 -9.25
N LYS A 571 26.45 1.37 -8.39
CA LYS A 571 26.56 2.39 -7.34
C LYS A 571 25.94 1.92 -6.04
N ILE A 572 26.48 2.41 -4.91
CA ILE A 572 25.83 2.40 -3.61
C ILE A 572 25.70 3.83 -3.11
N THR A 573 24.53 4.13 -2.54
CA THR A 573 24.27 5.42 -1.91
C THR A 573 24.23 5.27 -0.39
N LEU A 574 25.07 6.05 0.30
CA LEU A 574 25.18 6.10 1.76
C LEU A 574 24.82 7.51 2.23
N GLY A 575 23.53 7.70 2.54
CA GLY A 575 22.95 9.02 2.74
C GLY A 575 23.20 9.89 1.51
N ASN A 576 23.81 11.06 1.71
CA ASN A 576 24.10 12.00 0.63
C ASN A 576 25.30 11.61 -0.25
N THR A 577 25.96 10.48 0.07
CA THR A 577 27.20 10.05 -0.58
C THR A 577 26.96 8.91 -1.55
N ASN A 578 27.11 9.16 -2.84
CA ASN A 578 27.08 8.14 -3.89
C ASN A 578 28.49 7.63 -4.19
N ILE A 579 28.68 6.33 -4.09
CA ILE A 579 29.94 5.64 -4.39
C ILE A 579 29.71 4.75 -5.60
N TYR A 580 30.41 5.04 -6.69
CA TYR A 580 30.36 4.31 -7.94
C TYR A 580 31.58 3.40 -8.06
N ILE A 581 31.40 2.22 -8.68
CA ILE A 581 32.49 1.34 -9.10
C ILE A 581 32.46 1.18 -10.62
N GLY A 582 33.63 1.22 -11.23
CA GLY A 582 33.79 1.03 -12.68
C GLY A 582 35.25 0.84 -13.03
N TYR A 583 35.65 1.27 -14.22
CA TYR A 583 37.05 1.26 -14.63
C TYR A 583 37.43 2.56 -15.33
N GLN A 584 38.70 2.93 -15.25
CA GLN A 584 39.32 3.94 -16.09
C GLN A 584 40.02 3.24 -17.26
N GLN A 585 39.70 3.62 -18.51
CA GLN A 585 40.42 3.10 -19.66
C GLN A 585 41.81 3.77 -19.74
N VAL A 586 42.88 3.00 -19.59
CA VAL A 586 44.27 3.50 -19.60
C VAL A 586 44.96 3.24 -20.93
N SER A 587 44.65 2.13 -21.59
CA SER A 587 45.09 1.84 -22.97
C SER A 587 44.04 0.98 -23.69
N ALA A 588 44.21 0.66 -24.98
CA ALA A 588 43.28 -0.23 -25.69
C ALA A 588 43.11 -1.62 -25.03
N LEU A 589 44.09 -2.03 -24.22
CA LEU A 589 44.12 -3.32 -23.55
C LEU A 589 44.20 -3.18 -22.03
N ASN A 590 44.07 -1.98 -21.44
CA ASN A 590 44.24 -1.76 -20.00
C ASN A 590 43.06 -0.99 -19.42
N GLN A 591 42.46 -1.55 -18.39
CA GLN A 591 41.35 -0.97 -17.63
C GLN A 591 41.74 -1.01 -16.15
N ASP A 592 41.71 0.13 -15.49
CA ASP A 592 42.09 0.24 -14.08
C ASP A 592 40.81 0.40 -13.27
N PRO A 593 40.46 -0.53 -12.36
CA PRO A 593 39.32 -0.37 -11.48
C PRO A 593 39.35 0.96 -10.72
N ILE A 594 38.21 1.65 -10.73
CA ILE A 594 38.08 2.96 -10.10
C ILE A 594 36.83 3.00 -9.22
N LEU A 595 37.00 3.55 -8.02
CA LEU A 595 35.93 3.96 -7.12
C LEU A 595 35.87 5.48 -7.08
N ILE A 596 34.67 6.05 -7.21
CA ILE A 596 34.45 7.49 -7.13
C ILE A 596 33.32 7.77 -6.16
N SER A 597 33.56 8.67 -5.22
CA SER A 597 32.56 9.14 -4.26
C SER A 597 32.15 10.58 -4.53
N PHE A 598 30.85 10.84 -4.50
CA PHE A 598 30.25 12.17 -4.54
C PHE A 598 29.35 12.35 -3.31
N THR A 599 29.52 13.43 -2.57
CA THR A 599 28.62 13.82 -1.49
C THR A 599 27.88 15.08 -1.93
N ASN A 600 26.54 15.02 -2.02
CA ASN A 600 25.70 16.13 -2.52
C ASN A 600 26.12 16.65 -3.91
N GLY A 601 26.41 15.77 -4.90
CA GLY A 601 26.90 16.22 -6.21
C GLY A 601 28.38 16.60 -6.25
N VAL A 602 29.00 16.82 -5.09
CA VAL A 602 30.40 17.24 -4.98
C VAL A 602 31.29 16.03 -4.84
N ARG A 603 32.25 15.89 -5.75
CA ARG A 603 33.22 14.81 -5.69
C ARG A 603 34.06 14.92 -4.42
N ASN A 604 34.05 13.86 -3.60
CA ASN A 604 34.79 13.80 -2.35
C ASN A 604 36.15 13.12 -2.55
N TRP A 605 36.17 11.90 -3.09
CA TRP A 605 37.40 11.16 -3.35
C TRP A 605 37.30 10.27 -4.59
N VAL A 606 38.47 9.98 -5.18
CA VAL A 606 38.66 9.04 -6.28
C VAL A 606 39.75 8.06 -5.85
N ARG A 607 39.52 6.78 -6.07
CA ARG A 607 40.50 5.71 -5.80
C ARG A 607 40.64 4.85 -7.04
N THR A 608 41.85 4.79 -7.56
CA THR A 608 42.27 3.82 -8.58
C THR A 608 43.29 2.89 -7.97
N ASP A 609 43.42 1.68 -8.49
CA ASP A 609 44.58 0.84 -8.28
C ASP A 609 45.75 1.35 -9.14
N TYR A 610 46.57 2.24 -8.61
CA TYR A 610 47.75 2.67 -9.36
C TYR A 610 48.97 1.85 -8.93
N GLU A 611 49.23 0.72 -9.59
CA GLU A 611 50.59 0.15 -9.64
C GLU A 611 50.89 -0.64 -10.94
N THR A 612 51.60 0.04 -11.86
CA THR A 612 52.47 -0.47 -12.95
C THR A 612 51.85 -1.26 -14.12
N THR A 613 51.75 -0.55 -15.26
CA THR A 613 51.87 -1.03 -16.66
C THR A 613 51.48 -2.49 -16.94
N ALA A 614 50.26 -2.67 -17.48
CA ALA A 614 49.72 -3.86 -18.16
C ALA A 614 48.77 -4.81 -17.37
N ASP A 615 47.98 -4.26 -16.43
CA ASP A 615 46.88 -4.98 -15.76
C ASP A 615 45.51 -4.47 -16.27
N ASP A 616 44.69 -5.36 -16.83
CA ASP A 616 43.34 -5.13 -17.33
C ASP A 616 42.23 -5.54 -16.34
N GLY A 617 42.16 -4.82 -15.22
CA GLY A 617 41.09 -5.01 -14.26
C GLY A 617 39.75 -4.38 -14.63
N THR A 618 38.67 -5.11 -14.32
CA THR A 618 37.30 -4.61 -14.34
C THR A 618 36.78 -4.48 -12.92
N GLY A 619 36.33 -3.30 -12.50
CA GLY A 619 35.59 -3.14 -11.24
C GLY A 619 34.24 -3.86 -11.32
N THR A 620 33.90 -4.71 -10.35
CA THR A 620 32.81 -5.70 -10.52
C THR A 620 31.89 -5.88 -9.30
N GLY A 621 31.61 -4.83 -8.54
CA GLY A 621 30.47 -4.81 -7.60
C GLY A 621 30.72 -4.11 -6.27
N LEU A 622 29.65 -3.59 -5.67
CA LEU A 622 29.63 -2.99 -4.33
C LEU A 622 28.53 -3.62 -3.47
N ALA A 623 28.78 -3.79 -2.17
CA ALA A 623 27.82 -4.29 -1.19
C ALA A 623 27.99 -3.54 0.15
N TRP A 624 26.91 -3.14 0.82
CA TRP A 624 26.92 -2.44 2.11
C TRP A 624 26.09 -3.23 3.11
N ASP A 625 26.62 -3.60 4.28
CA ASP A 625 25.88 -4.41 5.28
C ASP A 625 25.14 -3.60 6.37
N GLY A 626 25.09 -2.27 6.23
CA GLY A 626 24.63 -1.36 7.29
C GLY A 626 25.76 -0.74 8.10
N SER A 627 26.96 -1.30 8.07
CA SER A 627 28.14 -0.81 8.83
C SER A 627 29.45 -0.80 8.04
N ASN A 628 29.56 -1.62 7.00
CA ASN A 628 30.75 -1.84 6.21
C ASN A 628 30.41 -1.84 4.72
N LEU A 629 31.21 -1.12 3.93
CA LEU A 629 31.17 -1.17 2.48
C LEU A 629 32.18 -2.23 2.01
N TYR A 630 31.79 -3.06 1.06
CA TYR A 630 32.63 -4.04 0.42
C TYR A 630 32.60 -3.82 -1.09
N ALA A 631 33.75 -3.99 -1.72
CA ALA A 631 33.92 -3.86 -3.15
C ALA A 631 34.62 -5.09 -3.72
N VAL A 632 34.15 -5.56 -4.88
CA VAL A 632 34.81 -6.62 -5.64
C VAL A 632 35.45 -6.03 -6.88
N PHE A 633 36.73 -6.32 -7.03
CA PHE A 633 37.52 -5.99 -8.21
C PHE A 633 37.89 -7.29 -8.91
N THR A 634 37.90 -7.30 -10.23
CA THR A 634 38.53 -8.37 -11.00
C THR A 634 39.73 -7.78 -11.70
N SER A 635 40.90 -8.38 -11.54
CA SER A 635 42.08 -8.05 -12.34
C SER A 635 42.31 -9.15 -13.37
N THR A 636 42.76 -8.76 -14.56
CA THR A 636 43.25 -9.67 -15.58
C THR A 636 44.61 -9.08 -15.99
N GLY A 637 45.67 -9.89 -16.18
CA GLY A 637 46.98 -9.32 -16.54
C GLY A 637 48.21 -10.19 -16.21
N ASN A 638 49.35 -9.82 -16.82
CA ASN A 638 50.68 -10.44 -16.63
C ASN A 638 51.50 -9.57 -15.66
N GLN A 639 51.90 -10.12 -14.51
CA GLN A 639 52.54 -9.37 -13.41
C GLN A 639 53.93 -8.77 -13.75
N PRO A 640 54.23 -7.53 -13.34
CA PRO A 640 55.59 -7.01 -13.17
C PRO A 640 56.24 -7.57 -11.89
N GLY A 641 57.55 -7.84 -11.94
CA GLY A 641 58.25 -8.66 -10.94
C GLY A 641 58.31 -8.14 -9.50
N ASN A 642 58.31 -9.12 -8.59
CA ASN A 642 58.96 -9.20 -7.27
C ASN A 642 58.84 -7.98 -6.32
N ASN A 643 57.72 -7.86 -5.60
CA ASN A 643 57.70 -7.38 -4.20
C ASN A 643 56.38 -7.76 -3.51
N LEU A 644 56.47 -8.41 -2.35
CA LEU A 644 55.35 -8.71 -1.46
C LEU A 644 55.07 -7.50 -0.56
N SER A 645 53.83 -7.00 -0.49
CA SER A 645 53.31 -6.39 0.74
C SER A 645 51.80 -6.60 0.90
N ARG A 646 51.39 -6.89 2.15
CA ARG A 646 50.00 -6.77 2.62
C ARG A 646 49.51 -5.35 2.34
N PHE A 647 48.20 -5.16 2.10
CA PHE A 647 47.56 -3.84 2.14
C PHE A 647 48.13 -3.06 3.33
N THR A 648 48.98 -2.08 3.06
CA THR A 648 49.52 -1.22 4.12
C THR A 648 48.40 -0.25 4.51
N GLY A 649 48.44 0.29 5.72
CA GLY A 649 47.34 1.08 6.32
C GLY A 649 46.90 2.35 5.57
N SER A 650 47.39 2.56 4.34
CA SER A 650 47.05 3.67 3.46
C SER A 650 47.00 3.31 1.95
N GLY A 651 46.98 2.04 1.52
CA GLY A 651 47.06 1.73 0.09
C GLY A 651 46.73 0.30 -0.36
N TRP A 652 46.36 0.23 -1.65
CA TRP A 652 45.99 -0.93 -2.46
C TRP A 652 47.10 -1.99 -2.62
N LEU A 653 46.77 -3.06 -3.36
CA LEU A 653 47.64 -4.20 -3.66
C LEU A 653 49.00 -3.74 -4.21
N THR A 654 50.09 -4.13 -3.56
CA THR A 654 51.44 -4.02 -4.12
C THR A 654 52.00 -5.45 -4.28
N GLY A 655 51.75 -6.03 -5.45
CA GLY A 655 52.37 -7.26 -5.96
C GLY A 655 51.86 -8.61 -5.41
N TYR A 656 51.60 -9.57 -6.32
CA TYR A 656 51.42 -11.00 -6.03
C TYR A 656 52.55 -11.79 -6.69
N THR A 657 53.28 -12.62 -5.94
CA THR A 657 54.29 -13.51 -6.53
C THR A 657 53.69 -14.87 -6.81
N ASP A 658 53.63 -15.27 -8.08
CA ASP A 658 53.77 -16.68 -8.40
C ASP A 658 55.27 -17.02 -8.32
N GLY A 659 55.64 -18.20 -7.84
CA GLY A 659 57.05 -18.57 -7.73
C GLY A 659 57.69 -18.94 -9.08
N SER A 660 57.21 -18.42 -10.22
CA SER A 660 57.61 -18.89 -11.55
C SER A 660 58.77 -18.07 -12.14
N PRO A 661 59.93 -18.67 -12.43
CA PRO A 661 61.04 -17.99 -13.10
C PRO A 661 60.78 -17.72 -14.60
N SER A 662 59.68 -18.22 -15.16
CA SER A 662 59.36 -18.14 -16.58
C SER A 662 58.00 -17.49 -16.75
N GLY A 663 58.01 -16.18 -17.02
CA GLY A 663 56.81 -15.38 -17.26
C GLY A 663 55.92 -15.99 -18.36
N GLY A 664 54.63 -16.03 -18.07
CA GLY A 664 53.60 -16.45 -19.01
C GLY A 664 52.47 -17.20 -18.31
N GLY A 665 51.41 -16.48 -17.90
CA GLY A 665 50.20 -17.11 -17.38
C GLY A 665 49.32 -16.18 -16.54
N GLY A 666 48.80 -15.10 -17.12
CA GLY A 666 47.85 -14.20 -16.46
C GLY A 666 46.49 -14.86 -16.23
N GLY A 667 46.17 -15.16 -14.97
CA GLY A 667 44.83 -15.60 -14.55
C GLY A 667 43.97 -14.41 -14.12
N LYS A 668 42.66 -14.46 -14.37
CA LYS A 668 41.72 -13.47 -13.83
C LYS A 668 41.55 -13.72 -12.33
N VAL A 669 41.76 -12.69 -11.50
CA VAL A 669 41.66 -12.78 -10.04
C VAL A 669 40.56 -11.84 -9.55
N GLY A 670 39.58 -12.38 -8.83
CA GLY A 670 38.64 -11.57 -8.05
C GLY A 670 39.25 -11.19 -6.70
N ILE A 671 39.12 -9.94 -6.28
CA ILE A 671 39.55 -9.39 -4.99
C ILE A 671 38.33 -8.77 -4.33
N LEU A 672 37.91 -9.29 -3.17
CA LEU A 672 36.92 -8.64 -2.31
C LEU A 672 37.64 -7.84 -1.23
N ALA A 673 37.28 -6.57 -1.06
CA ALA A 673 37.88 -5.67 -0.10
C ALA A 673 36.82 -4.93 0.72
N LYS A 674 37.09 -4.63 1.99
CA LYS A 674 36.30 -3.66 2.75
C LYS A 674 36.78 -2.24 2.41
N VAL A 675 35.87 -1.31 2.17
CA VAL A 675 36.13 0.07 1.81
C VAL A 675 35.60 0.97 2.92
N ASP A 676 36.38 1.98 3.33
CA ASP A 676 35.89 3.07 4.16
C ASP A 676 35.07 4.02 3.28
N PRO A 677 33.77 4.20 3.53
CA PRO A 677 32.91 5.01 2.67
C PRO A 677 33.24 6.51 2.68
N THR A 678 33.86 6.99 3.76
CA THR A 678 34.20 8.40 3.95
C THR A 678 35.53 8.74 3.30
N THR A 679 36.51 7.84 3.40
CA THR A 679 37.89 8.10 2.93
C THR A 679 38.27 7.36 1.65
N GLY A 680 37.49 6.35 1.25
CA GLY A 680 37.82 5.43 0.16
C GLY A 680 38.98 4.49 0.48
N ASN A 681 39.45 4.44 1.72
CA ASN A 681 40.56 3.57 2.10
C ASN A 681 40.14 2.10 2.13
N ILE A 682 41.01 1.21 1.67
CA ILE A 682 40.75 -0.23 1.65
C ILE A 682 41.33 -0.97 2.85
N GLN A 683 40.57 -1.92 3.37
CA GLN A 683 40.88 -2.76 4.53
C GLN A 683 40.54 -4.23 4.25
N ASN A 684 41.29 -5.15 4.87
CA ASN A 684 40.95 -6.59 4.95
C ASN A 684 40.59 -7.30 3.63
N ALA A 685 41.29 -7.02 2.52
CA ALA A 685 40.96 -7.65 1.25
C ALA A 685 41.36 -9.13 1.17
N THR A 686 40.58 -9.90 0.41
CA THR A 686 40.67 -11.35 0.23
C THR A 686 40.47 -11.73 -1.23
N TYR A 687 41.23 -12.71 -1.70
CA TYR A 687 41.12 -13.21 -3.07
C TYR A 687 39.96 -14.20 -3.20
N LEU A 688 39.10 -13.97 -4.19
CA LEU A 688 38.02 -14.86 -4.56
C LEU A 688 38.53 -16.04 -5.41
N THR A 689 39.65 -15.87 -6.14
CA THR A 689 40.40 -16.98 -6.77
C THR A 689 41.88 -16.66 -7.08
N ALA A 690 42.83 -17.44 -6.55
CA ALA A 690 44.13 -17.76 -7.19
C ALA A 690 44.83 -18.93 -6.48
N ARG A 691 44.97 -20.07 -7.16
CA ARG A 691 46.20 -20.90 -7.11
C ARG A 691 46.35 -21.65 -8.44
N ASN A 692 47.35 -21.27 -9.23
CA ASN A 692 48.17 -22.29 -9.88
C ASN A 692 48.90 -23.07 -8.77
N ASP A 693 48.98 -24.38 -8.98
CA ASP A 693 50.06 -25.26 -8.62
C ASP A 693 51.03 -24.63 -7.63
N LYS A 694 51.13 -25.11 -6.41
CA LYS A 694 52.14 -26.10 -6.08
C LYS A 694 51.96 -26.25 -4.59
N GLY A 695 51.56 -27.42 -4.12
CA GLY A 695 52.14 -27.84 -2.85
C GLY A 695 53.68 -27.89 -2.92
N THR A 696 54.35 -27.40 -3.98
CA THR A 696 54.94 -28.17 -5.10
C THR A 696 53.93 -28.87 -6.05
N ALA A 697 54.04 -28.53 -7.34
CA ALA A 697 53.31 -28.88 -8.59
C ALA A 697 53.76 -30.14 -9.29
N THR A 698 53.22 -30.60 -10.42
CA THR A 698 52.11 -30.28 -11.37
C THR A 698 51.72 -31.62 -12.00
N LEU A 699 50.52 -31.68 -12.57
CA LEU A 699 50.02 -32.46 -13.72
C LEU A 699 48.60 -32.92 -13.38
N GLY A 700 47.53 -32.52 -14.05
CA GLY A 700 47.23 -31.70 -15.23
C GLY A 700 45.69 -31.61 -15.30
N ASP A 701 45.03 -30.90 -16.19
CA ASP A 701 45.37 -30.21 -17.43
C ASP A 701 44.67 -28.83 -17.49
N ASP A 702 45.09 -28.04 -18.48
CA ASP A 702 44.82 -26.62 -18.65
C ASP A 702 43.33 -26.30 -18.85
N THR A 703 42.82 -25.30 -18.11
CA THR A 703 42.05 -24.16 -18.65
C THR A 703 41.64 -23.16 -17.54
N THR A 704 41.45 -21.92 -17.96
CA THR A 704 41.25 -20.69 -17.20
C THR A 704 39.94 -20.64 -16.41
N ASN A 705 39.97 -20.73 -15.08
CA ASN A 705 38.81 -20.33 -14.26
C ASN A 705 38.68 -18.80 -14.31
N SER A 706 37.90 -18.31 -15.28
CA SER A 706 37.42 -16.93 -15.27
C SER A 706 36.20 -16.88 -14.34
N LEU A 707 36.31 -16.09 -13.26
CA LEU A 707 35.21 -15.82 -12.36
C LEU A 707 34.43 -14.61 -12.88
N PHE A 708 33.17 -14.80 -13.25
CA PHE A 708 32.25 -13.73 -13.61
C PHE A 708 31.30 -13.48 -12.45
N VAL A 709 31.50 -12.39 -11.72
CA VAL A 709 30.61 -12.05 -10.58
C VAL A 709 29.24 -11.63 -11.11
N GLN A 710 28.22 -12.41 -10.78
CA GLN A 710 26.82 -12.16 -11.14
C GLN A 710 26.08 -11.37 -10.07
N GLY A 711 26.52 -11.46 -8.81
CA GLY A 711 25.88 -10.77 -7.69
C GLY A 711 26.68 -10.83 -6.41
N LEU A 712 26.40 -9.88 -5.52
CA LEU A 712 26.90 -9.85 -4.15
C LEU A 712 25.69 -9.80 -3.24
N SER A 713 25.64 -10.62 -2.19
CA SER A 713 24.63 -10.52 -1.15
C SER A 713 25.14 -10.80 0.25
N PHE A 714 24.27 -10.69 1.27
CA PHE A 714 24.64 -11.06 2.63
C PHE A 714 23.68 -12.08 3.23
N THR A 715 24.21 -12.99 4.02
CA THR A 715 23.41 -13.99 4.75
C THR A 715 24.08 -14.31 6.07
N GLY A 716 23.40 -14.01 7.19
CA GLY A 716 23.89 -14.35 8.54
C GLY A 716 25.25 -13.74 8.89
N GLY A 717 25.51 -12.50 8.51
CA GLY A 717 26.78 -11.79 8.76
C GLY A 717 27.92 -12.14 7.80
N ASN A 718 27.66 -12.93 6.76
CA ASN A 718 28.61 -13.29 5.72
C ASN A 718 28.32 -12.53 4.42
N VAL A 719 29.36 -12.24 3.63
CA VAL A 719 29.21 -11.81 2.23
C VAL A 719 29.11 -13.05 1.36
N LEU A 720 28.04 -13.15 0.59
CA LEU A 720 27.82 -14.14 -0.45
C LEU A 720 28.22 -13.54 -1.80
N VAL A 721 29.14 -14.17 -2.52
CA VAL A 721 29.42 -13.80 -3.91
C VAL A 721 28.79 -14.85 -4.81
N GLN A 722 27.81 -14.44 -5.62
CA GLN A 722 27.29 -15.23 -6.72
C GLN A 722 28.16 -14.95 -7.94
N ALA A 723 28.77 -16.00 -8.48
CA ALA A 723 29.59 -15.89 -9.68
C ALA A 723 29.41 -17.11 -10.57
N ASP A 724 29.55 -16.90 -11.88
CA ASP A 724 29.73 -17.96 -12.85
C ASP A 724 31.21 -18.29 -13.02
N SER A 725 31.52 -19.58 -13.09
CA SER A 725 32.77 -20.05 -13.71
C SER A 725 32.46 -20.71 -15.03
N ALA A 726 33.39 -20.59 -15.97
CA ALA A 726 33.36 -21.33 -17.23
C ALA A 726 33.60 -22.86 -17.07
N TYR A 727 33.89 -23.36 -15.85
CA TYR A 727 34.25 -24.76 -15.60
C TYR A 727 33.61 -25.35 -14.33
N ALA A 728 33.43 -26.68 -14.31
CA ALA A 728 32.72 -27.44 -13.26
C ALA A 728 33.45 -27.50 -11.91
N PRO A 729 32.72 -27.53 -10.77
CA PRO A 729 33.31 -27.62 -9.44
C PRO A 729 34.02 -28.98 -9.19
N ARG A 730 35.13 -28.94 -8.44
CA ARG A 730 35.71 -30.15 -7.81
C ARG A 730 35.18 -30.28 -6.38
N ARG A 731 34.97 -31.52 -5.91
CA ARG A 731 34.68 -31.77 -4.49
C ARG A 731 35.82 -31.26 -3.59
N PRO A 732 35.54 -30.92 -2.32
CA PRO A 732 36.57 -30.57 -1.34
C PRO A 732 37.66 -31.66 -1.17
N ASP A 733 37.36 -32.91 -1.53
CA ASP A 733 38.24 -34.08 -1.43
C ASP A 733 39.13 -34.34 -2.67
N LYS A 734 39.20 -33.39 -3.61
CA LYS A 734 39.99 -33.45 -4.88
C LYS A 734 39.47 -34.41 -5.95
N THR A 735 38.30 -35.05 -5.79
CA THR A 735 37.70 -35.75 -6.93
C THR A 735 37.02 -34.77 -7.88
N ALA A 736 37.41 -34.79 -9.16
CA ALA A 736 36.63 -34.14 -10.21
C ALA A 736 35.26 -34.85 -10.29
N MET A 737 34.18 -34.09 -10.39
CA MET A 737 32.88 -34.64 -10.75
C MET A 737 33.01 -35.25 -12.15
N THR A 738 33.18 -36.56 -12.20
CA THR A 738 33.39 -37.26 -13.47
C THR A 738 32.03 -37.46 -14.12
N GLN A 739 31.65 -36.58 -15.04
CA GLN A 739 30.74 -36.97 -16.12
C GLN A 739 31.64 -37.48 -17.25
N SER A 740 31.89 -38.80 -17.26
CA SER A 740 32.52 -39.44 -18.41
C SER A 740 31.48 -39.50 -19.53
N VAL A 741 31.58 -38.61 -20.51
CA VAL A 741 31.04 -38.84 -21.83
C VAL A 741 32.23 -38.98 -22.76
N GLY A 742 32.44 -40.20 -23.27
CA GLY A 742 33.62 -40.54 -24.06
C GLY A 742 33.79 -39.62 -25.27
N ASN A 743 35.04 -39.21 -25.51
CA ASN A 743 35.55 -38.61 -26.75
C ASN A 743 34.58 -37.71 -27.52
N GLY A 744 34.32 -36.52 -26.98
CA GLY A 744 33.69 -35.41 -27.69
C GLY A 744 33.93 -34.13 -26.91
N ALA A 745 34.27 -33.04 -27.61
CA ALA A 745 34.53 -31.73 -27.00
C ALA A 745 33.39 -31.31 -26.05
N LEU A 746 33.76 -30.69 -24.91
CA LEU A 746 32.80 -30.07 -23.99
C LEU A 746 31.93 -29.07 -24.77
N PRO A 747 30.59 -29.16 -24.69
CA PRO A 747 29.74 -28.14 -25.28
C PRO A 747 29.95 -26.81 -24.54
N ALA A 748 29.83 -25.71 -25.28
CA ALA A 748 29.92 -24.37 -24.72
C ALA A 748 28.87 -24.14 -23.62
N SER A 749 29.33 -23.51 -22.55
CA SER A 749 28.57 -22.69 -21.59
C SER A 749 27.40 -23.35 -20.84
N THR A 750 27.72 -24.12 -19.80
CA THR A 750 26.86 -24.12 -18.60
C THR A 750 27.64 -23.41 -17.49
N GLY A 751 27.24 -22.17 -17.19
CA GLY A 751 27.77 -21.44 -16.03
C GLY A 751 27.43 -22.18 -14.74
N TYR A 752 28.41 -22.32 -13.86
CA TYR A 752 28.17 -22.86 -12.52
C TYR A 752 28.06 -21.70 -11.54
N ASN A 753 26.93 -21.61 -10.83
CA ASN A 753 26.75 -20.66 -9.75
C ASN A 753 27.56 -21.12 -8.51
N TYR A 754 28.51 -20.30 -8.08
CA TYR A 754 29.20 -20.48 -6.80
C TYR A 754 28.54 -19.65 -5.72
N GLU A 755 28.43 -20.23 -4.54
CA GLU A 755 28.23 -19.55 -3.27
C GLU A 755 29.59 -19.51 -2.56
N VAL A 756 30.24 -18.34 -2.56
CA VAL A 756 31.43 -18.09 -1.73
C VAL A 756 30.96 -17.47 -0.42
N VAL A 757 31.04 -18.22 0.68
CA VAL A 757 30.68 -17.72 2.01
C VAL A 757 31.94 -17.24 2.71
N LEU A 758 31.94 -15.97 3.10
CA LEU A 758 33.04 -15.33 3.82
C LEU A 758 32.59 -14.92 5.22
N SER A 759 33.34 -15.34 6.24
CA SER A 759 33.06 -14.95 7.63
C SER A 759 33.43 -13.48 7.89
N ALA A 760 32.91 -12.91 8.98
CA ALA A 760 33.20 -11.53 9.42
C ALA A 760 34.71 -11.18 9.49
N ASN A 761 35.58 -12.18 9.54
CA ASN A 761 37.01 -12.03 9.34
C ASN A 761 37.42 -12.51 7.94
N LEU A 762 37.37 -11.59 6.96
CA LEU A 762 37.70 -11.83 5.55
C LEU A 762 39.05 -12.54 5.36
N GLY A 763 40.06 -12.24 6.20
CA GLY A 763 41.41 -12.76 6.04
C GLY A 763 41.63 -14.25 6.33
N SER A 764 40.60 -15.02 6.72
CA SER A 764 40.80 -16.40 7.23
C SER A 764 39.78 -17.47 6.84
N ALA A 765 38.68 -17.15 6.15
CA ALA A 765 37.65 -18.16 5.83
C ALA A 765 37.11 -17.99 4.41
N LEU A 766 37.45 -18.95 3.54
CA LEU A 766 36.82 -19.14 2.23
C LEU A 766 36.19 -20.54 2.24
N SER A 767 34.86 -20.64 2.15
CA SER A 767 34.20 -21.91 1.83
C SER A 767 33.33 -21.71 0.59
N THR A 768 33.55 -22.52 -0.44
CA THR A 768 32.74 -22.52 -1.66
C THR A 768 31.73 -23.66 -1.61
N ARG A 769 30.45 -23.36 -1.91
CA ARG A 769 29.38 -24.35 -2.11
C ARG A 769 28.76 -24.10 -3.49
N ALA A 770 28.43 -25.16 -4.23
CA ALA A 770 27.66 -25.04 -5.48
C ALA A 770 26.17 -25.23 -5.15
N LYS A 771 25.30 -24.36 -5.69
CA LYS A 771 23.88 -24.28 -5.29
C LYS A 771 23.03 -25.48 -5.74
N ASP A 772 23.48 -26.23 -6.76
CA ASP A 772 22.66 -27.26 -7.43
C ASP A 772 23.16 -28.69 -7.20
N PHE A 773 23.48 -29.07 -5.96
CA PHE A 773 23.68 -30.47 -5.59
C PHE A 773 22.97 -30.80 -4.28
N ILE A 774 21.81 -31.46 -4.40
CA ILE A 774 21.15 -32.19 -3.31
C ILE A 774 22.05 -33.34 -2.86
#